data_AF-A0A958BB41-F1
#
_entry.id   AF-A0A958BB41-F1
#
_cell.length_a   1.000
_cell.length_b   1.000
_cell.length_c   1.000
_cell.angle_alpha   90.00
_cell.angle_beta   90.00
_cell.angle_gamma   90.00
#
_symmetry.space_group_name_H-M   'P 1'
#
loop_
_entity.id
_entity.type
_entity.pdbx_description
1 polymer ?
#
loop_
_entity_poly.entity_id
_entity_poly.type
_entity_poly.pdbx_seq_one_letter_code
_entity_poly.pdbx_strand_id
1 'polypeptide(L)'
;NKDNGSLIWQYPSKSSQPLGPILYSAAYKDGKVFFAANDNYGYALDASNGDLLWKSDKMPGDGYQAWWPVVYGDYVIFSSAPAYVSEGDPGVESVSDVIAQNDPYYAQMYNFQYGSDFVKTLQRDDVFHQGEPDSAKLGPSFTSGGVGDSTGIQWSWGNGKSVVDASKVTEYLEDDGQAKVNRSTNKPWRRGVIALNISNGAEYTFDSDNDGRPEYAPFMFVGTKSGNRYPPLVIPQGINGQIRDVLYAQNFYQYEADWGISRARLTGWQFGTQYVFPVGDTNAVDEPFANSAGGSILYSNLCCDRTGSWSNLETGDGGSFWNYHKTLESVKLDWGDIESYQKSLAPGYDEMWWDSSMWLAYPRLFGNYGTINGIYHNHTIQNPLIPYKGRLFVHRSNAIIAFGSNATSLRQMAQNETPEQYEANIKQEYPNIAKPLLRINAPDQDLPPVLNLDDIQTKLDREISKMLQTGHLSPGYYNGTLGHTELGNYFENPGDTLYTLTQAYPYVSDNIKVDLEKYIKQHYKRYFEDNLYARTGFWIDKPTTYDLNNINAFGQLQTRAWMPLPPEVALDIQGHKASTQVVYGWPWSYPQHNIYAMWLFADTFYQNDQAKLDNIYSKAKSKLQTAAPDDETLHDKPWIHNAFIAGYTGFLNLQELANKTGSDASLRATIETELNRLLALRSNDFRKDQPWVGDKSEEGKIYNRSFNVARNFINMTPELGDYLHNNALNKVETAVDEYNWVAPYWVATRYEATQGEFSSDNLYTHPAMFQAKAYILQEPAEQLMKYIDSPAFETGDLFYIQNLVAILKNPGYGFKLDIAPSNQSIDTGESASFDIKIMPTGGFTKTISLNASSPSGDVQVSLNTQNIVPPGQATMMVTDLHDKDSLTSGLWYTFPIIAIGDDIVRSSNINLLVNAQKTYIPFSLTNN
;
A
#
# COMPACT_ATOMS: atom_id res chain seq x y z
N ASN A 1 4.16 6.62 25.97
CA ASN A 1 4.18 7.45 27.18
C ASN A 1 4.29 8.89 26.70
N LYS A 2 3.35 9.76 27.09
CA LYS A 2 3.28 11.13 26.57
C LYS A 2 4.48 12.00 26.94
N ASP A 3 5.19 11.67 28.02
CA ASP A 3 6.26 12.50 28.58
C ASP A 3 7.61 12.23 27.90
N ASN A 4 7.82 11.02 27.38
CA ASN A 4 9.11 10.59 26.80
C ASN A 4 9.00 9.77 25.51
N GLY A 5 7.78 9.54 24.99
CA GLY A 5 7.53 8.73 23.80
C GLY A 5 7.69 7.22 23.99
N SER A 6 8.04 6.71 25.18
CA SER A 6 8.30 5.27 25.37
C SER A 6 7.05 4.41 25.13
N LEU A 7 7.20 3.25 24.51
CA LEU A 7 6.10 2.30 24.28
C LEU A 7 5.39 1.95 25.61
N ILE A 8 4.05 1.96 25.62
CA ILE A 8 3.24 1.51 26.79
C ILE A 8 2.78 0.08 26.57
N TRP A 9 2.09 -0.14 25.44
CA TRP A 9 1.64 -1.43 24.96
C TRP A 9 1.71 -1.41 23.44
N GLN A 10 1.69 -2.59 22.83
CA GLN A 10 1.60 -2.76 21.39
C GLN A 10 0.59 -3.86 21.09
N TYR A 11 -0.14 -3.69 19.99
CA TYR A 11 -1.05 -4.69 19.46
C TYR A 11 -0.78 -4.91 17.98
N PRO A 12 -0.71 -6.16 17.50
CA PRO A 12 -0.64 -7.39 18.29
C PRO A 12 0.65 -7.46 19.14
N SER A 13 0.73 -8.44 20.04
CA SER A 13 1.99 -8.69 20.77
C SER A 13 3.10 -9.08 19.78
N LYS A 14 4.38 -8.88 20.15
CA LYS A 14 5.53 -9.16 19.26
C LYS A 14 5.55 -10.60 18.70
N SER A 15 5.01 -11.56 19.45
CA SER A 15 4.93 -12.98 19.09
C SER A 15 3.66 -13.37 18.32
N SER A 16 2.71 -12.46 18.15
CA SER A 16 1.46 -12.70 17.43
C SER A 16 1.63 -12.50 15.92
N GLN A 17 0.71 -13.05 15.14
CA GLN A 17 0.63 -12.74 13.71
C GLN A 17 0.38 -11.23 13.52
N PRO A 18 1.09 -10.57 12.60
CA PRO A 18 0.86 -9.16 12.30
C PRO A 18 -0.51 -8.97 11.66
N LEU A 19 -1.10 -7.80 11.88
CA LEU A 19 -2.28 -7.34 11.14
C LEU A 19 -1.87 -6.91 9.73
N GLY A 20 -2.85 -6.65 8.87
CA GLY A 20 -2.63 -5.81 7.69
C GLY A 20 -2.12 -4.41 8.09
N PRO A 21 -1.55 -3.64 7.15
CA PRO A 21 -1.09 -2.27 7.41
C PRO A 21 -2.19 -1.39 8.03
N ILE A 22 -1.80 -0.54 8.99
CA ILE A 22 -2.67 0.50 9.58
C ILE A 22 -2.20 1.84 9.02
N LEU A 23 -3.03 2.46 8.18
CA LEU A 23 -2.63 3.62 7.35
C LEU A 23 -3.22 4.95 7.83
N TYR A 24 -3.76 5.01 9.06
CA TYR A 24 -4.39 6.21 9.61
C TYR A 24 -4.36 6.24 11.15
N SER A 25 -4.80 7.36 11.72
CA SER A 25 -4.89 7.56 13.18
C SER A 25 -6.13 6.89 13.79
N ALA A 26 -5.98 6.22 14.92
CA ALA A 26 -7.10 5.61 15.64
C ALA A 26 -8.05 6.64 16.27
N ALA A 27 -9.32 6.26 16.47
CA ALA A 27 -10.28 7.01 17.27
C ALA A 27 -10.25 6.59 18.74
N TYR A 28 -10.73 7.46 19.63
CA TYR A 28 -10.78 7.19 21.06
C TYR A 28 -12.12 7.62 21.67
N LYS A 29 -12.71 6.77 22.52
CA LYS A 29 -13.85 7.12 23.39
C LYS A 29 -13.84 6.23 24.64
N ASP A 30 -14.04 6.86 25.80
CA ASP A 30 -14.30 6.18 27.09
C ASP A 30 -13.38 5.00 27.40
N GLY A 31 -12.06 5.23 27.31
CA GLY A 31 -11.04 4.23 27.59
C GLY A 31 -10.84 3.18 26.49
N LYS A 32 -11.43 3.37 25.31
CA LYS A 32 -11.30 2.46 24.16
C LYS A 32 -10.64 3.16 22.98
N VAL A 33 -9.81 2.43 22.25
CA VAL A 33 -9.19 2.85 21.00
C VAL A 33 -9.78 2.04 19.86
N PHE A 34 -10.17 2.70 18.76
CA PHE A 34 -10.77 2.06 17.59
C PHE A 34 -9.94 2.32 16.34
N PHE A 35 -9.68 1.27 15.57
CA PHE A 35 -9.01 1.34 14.28
C PHE A 35 -9.42 0.13 13.43
N ALA A 36 -9.11 0.19 12.15
CA ALA A 36 -9.13 -0.94 11.24
C ALA A 36 -7.76 -1.05 10.57
N ALA A 37 -7.45 -2.26 10.14
CA ALA A 37 -6.28 -2.55 9.34
C ALA A 37 -6.72 -2.94 7.93
N ASN A 38 -5.78 -2.98 6.99
CA ASN A 38 -6.03 -3.47 5.63
C ASN A 38 -6.29 -4.98 5.55
N ASP A 39 -6.43 -5.67 6.69
CA ASP A 39 -7.04 -7.00 6.78
C ASP A 39 -8.58 -6.98 6.77
N ASN A 40 -9.17 -5.78 6.62
CA ASN A 40 -10.60 -5.50 6.53
C ASN A 40 -11.39 -5.79 7.82
N TYR A 41 -10.74 -5.70 8.97
CA TYR A 41 -11.43 -5.82 10.26
C TYR A 41 -11.35 -4.52 11.06
N GLY A 42 -12.44 -4.19 11.75
CA GLY A 42 -12.48 -3.18 12.79
C GLY A 42 -12.07 -3.80 14.13
N TYR A 43 -11.34 -3.02 14.91
CA TYR A 43 -10.80 -3.42 16.21
C TYR A 43 -11.17 -2.38 17.26
N ALA A 44 -11.49 -2.86 18.47
CA ALA A 44 -11.44 -2.05 19.68
C ALA A 44 -10.46 -2.64 20.68
N LEU A 45 -9.60 -1.78 21.22
CA LEU A 45 -8.67 -2.12 22.29
C LEU A 45 -8.98 -1.31 23.54
N ASP A 46 -8.68 -1.87 24.71
CA ASP A 46 -8.60 -1.11 25.94
C ASP A 46 -7.38 -0.18 25.88
N ALA A 47 -7.62 1.13 26.04
CA ALA A 47 -6.59 2.15 25.87
C ALA A 47 -5.49 2.08 26.95
N SER A 48 -5.77 1.47 28.10
CA SER A 48 -4.83 1.42 29.23
C SER A 48 -3.78 0.33 29.06
N ASN A 49 -4.11 -0.79 28.40
CA ASN A 49 -3.24 -1.97 28.33
C ASN A 49 -3.11 -2.61 26.93
N GLY A 50 -3.92 -2.18 25.95
CA GLY A 50 -3.89 -2.71 24.58
C GLY A 50 -4.63 -4.04 24.38
N ASP A 51 -5.40 -4.50 25.37
CA ASP A 51 -6.17 -5.74 25.28
C ASP A 51 -7.27 -5.64 24.22
N LEU A 52 -7.43 -6.69 23.43
CA LEU A 52 -8.51 -6.78 22.44
C LEU A 52 -9.87 -6.90 23.14
N LEU A 53 -10.73 -5.90 22.93
CA LEU A 53 -12.11 -5.92 23.41
C LEU A 53 -13.04 -6.62 22.41
N TRP A 54 -12.89 -6.30 21.13
CA TRP A 54 -13.59 -6.99 20.05
C TRP A 54 -12.84 -6.81 18.72
N LYS A 55 -13.12 -7.75 17.82
CA LYS A 55 -12.79 -7.72 16.40
C LYS A 55 -14.10 -7.90 15.63
N SER A 56 -14.35 -7.05 14.63
CA SER A 56 -15.59 -7.12 13.83
C SER A 56 -15.62 -8.36 12.92
N ASP A 57 -16.75 -8.57 12.24
CA ASP A 57 -16.76 -9.37 11.01
C ASP A 57 -15.96 -8.66 9.90
N LYS A 58 -15.58 -9.42 8.87
CA LYS A 58 -14.78 -8.88 7.76
C LYS A 58 -15.62 -7.88 6.96
N MET A 59 -15.16 -6.64 6.91
CA MET A 59 -15.85 -5.52 6.28
C MET A 59 -15.51 -5.43 4.77
N PRO A 60 -16.37 -4.84 3.93
CA PRO A 60 -16.10 -4.67 2.50
C PRO A 60 -15.06 -3.57 2.21
N GLY A 61 -14.55 -3.52 0.98
CA GLY A 61 -13.60 -2.51 0.49
C GLY A 61 -12.19 -3.05 0.18
N ASP A 62 -11.37 -2.30 -0.58
CA ASP A 62 -9.94 -2.63 -0.83
C ASP A 62 -9.06 -2.37 0.41
N GLY A 63 -9.60 -1.66 1.39
CA GLY A 63 -8.92 -1.35 2.64
C GLY A 63 -9.56 -0.18 3.35
N TYR A 64 -8.96 0.15 4.50
CA TYR A 64 -9.31 1.28 5.33
C TYR A 64 -8.03 2.12 5.46
N GLN A 65 -8.04 3.31 4.87
CA GLN A 65 -6.83 4.08 4.63
C GLN A 65 -7.17 5.59 4.52
N ALA A 66 -6.16 6.45 4.69
CA ALA A 66 -6.17 7.92 4.77
C ALA A 66 -6.88 8.54 5.98
N TRP A 67 -8.02 7.98 6.36
CA TRP A 67 -8.98 8.67 7.22
C TRP A 67 -9.30 7.89 8.48
N TRP A 68 -9.35 8.61 9.60
CA TRP A 68 -9.62 8.05 10.92
C TRP A 68 -11.10 7.63 11.08
N PRO A 69 -11.39 6.63 11.93
CA PRO A 69 -12.76 6.28 12.28
C PRO A 69 -13.42 7.39 13.10
N VAL A 70 -14.74 7.49 13.01
CA VAL A 70 -15.51 8.59 13.61
C VAL A 70 -16.48 8.04 14.63
N VAL A 71 -16.48 8.58 15.84
CA VAL A 71 -17.38 8.15 16.90
C VAL A 71 -18.69 8.94 16.83
N TYR A 72 -19.83 8.24 16.79
CA TYR A 72 -21.18 8.81 16.79
C TYR A 72 -22.07 8.04 17.76
N GLY A 73 -22.46 8.67 18.87
CA GLY A 73 -23.22 8.00 19.92
C GLY A 73 -22.50 6.73 20.39
N ASP A 74 -23.18 5.58 20.37
CA ASP A 74 -22.63 4.28 20.76
C ASP A 74 -22.01 3.51 19.58
N TYR A 75 -21.73 4.20 18.47
CA TYR A 75 -21.17 3.63 17.26
C TYR A 75 -19.81 4.23 16.91
N VAL A 76 -19.00 3.45 16.21
CA VAL A 76 -17.79 3.89 15.53
C VAL A 76 -17.95 3.64 14.03
N ILE A 77 -17.68 4.67 13.23
CA ILE A 77 -17.95 4.69 11.80
C ILE A 77 -16.63 4.63 11.04
N PHE A 78 -16.53 3.70 10.10
CA PHE A 78 -15.40 3.52 9.20
C PHE A 78 -15.77 3.88 7.76
N SER A 79 -14.80 4.33 6.98
CA SER A 79 -14.94 4.61 5.55
C SER A 79 -13.97 3.74 4.76
N SER A 80 -14.49 3.00 3.79
CA SER A 80 -13.70 2.08 2.99
C SER A 80 -13.34 2.66 1.61
N ALA A 81 -12.21 2.21 1.07
CA ALA A 81 -11.86 2.38 -0.33
C ALA A 81 -12.67 1.40 -1.21
N PRO A 82 -12.96 1.74 -2.48
CA PRO A 82 -13.73 0.88 -3.36
C PRO A 82 -12.95 -0.41 -3.67
N ALA A 83 -13.61 -1.56 -3.58
CA ALA A 83 -13.00 -2.90 -3.75
C ALA A 83 -12.74 -3.31 -5.21
N TYR A 84 -12.61 -2.35 -6.13
CA TYR A 84 -12.51 -2.64 -7.56
C TYR A 84 -11.26 -2.01 -8.16
N VAL A 85 -10.52 -2.81 -8.92
CA VAL A 85 -9.40 -2.32 -9.75
C VAL A 85 -9.95 -1.55 -10.94
N SER A 86 -9.45 -0.34 -11.14
CA SER A 86 -9.90 0.56 -12.21
C SER A 86 -9.31 0.23 -13.57
N GLU A 87 -8.04 -0.17 -13.65
CA GLU A 87 -7.36 -0.58 -14.89
C GLU A 87 -6.92 -2.05 -14.79
N GLY A 88 -7.40 -2.88 -15.72
CA GLY A 88 -7.00 -4.28 -15.85
C GLY A 88 -8.10 -5.28 -15.50
N ASP A 89 -7.89 -6.50 -16.00
CA ASP A 89 -8.82 -7.61 -15.81
C ASP A 89 -8.25 -8.67 -14.86
N PRO A 90 -9.06 -9.22 -13.93
CA PRO A 90 -10.46 -8.89 -13.67
C PRO A 90 -10.59 -7.54 -12.94
N GLY A 91 -11.62 -6.76 -13.26
CA GLY A 91 -11.77 -5.40 -12.71
C GLY A 91 -13.08 -4.76 -13.12
N VAL A 92 -13.22 -3.45 -12.91
CA VAL A 92 -14.42 -2.70 -13.36
C VAL A 92 -14.68 -2.82 -14.86
N GLU A 93 -13.64 -3.02 -15.68
CA GLU A 93 -13.74 -3.11 -17.14
C GLU A 93 -14.33 -4.44 -17.60
N SER A 94 -14.12 -5.52 -16.85
CA SER A 94 -14.56 -6.87 -17.21
C SER A 94 -15.80 -7.35 -16.45
N VAL A 95 -16.13 -6.78 -15.28
CA VAL A 95 -17.31 -7.20 -14.51
C VAL A 95 -18.63 -6.99 -15.26
N SER A 96 -18.67 -6.10 -16.26
CA SER A 96 -19.82 -5.95 -17.17
C SER A 96 -20.06 -7.16 -18.07
N ASP A 97 -19.02 -7.97 -18.31
CA ASP A 97 -19.03 -9.05 -19.29
C ASP A 97 -19.50 -10.39 -18.70
N VAL A 98 -19.71 -10.45 -17.38
CA VAL A 98 -20.12 -11.66 -16.62
C VAL A 98 -21.61 -12.02 -16.83
N ILE A 99 -22.33 -11.22 -17.63
CA ILE A 99 -23.78 -11.32 -17.78
C ILE A 99 -24.11 -12.05 -19.07
N ALA A 100 -24.94 -13.10 -18.96
CA ALA A 100 -25.38 -13.86 -20.12
C ALA A 100 -26.19 -12.96 -21.08
N GLN A 101 -25.96 -13.06 -22.40
CA GLN A 101 -26.64 -12.26 -23.43
C GLN A 101 -28.18 -12.34 -23.39
N ASN A 102 -28.72 -13.40 -22.81
CA ASN A 102 -30.15 -13.65 -22.65
C ASN A 102 -30.70 -13.18 -21.29
N ASP A 103 -29.86 -12.62 -20.42
CA ASP A 103 -30.28 -11.98 -19.19
C ASP A 103 -30.95 -10.63 -19.54
N PRO A 104 -32.16 -10.33 -19.02
CA PRO A 104 -32.82 -9.06 -19.26
C PRO A 104 -31.95 -7.83 -18.93
N TYR A 105 -30.96 -7.99 -18.05
CA TYR A 105 -30.01 -6.95 -17.64
C TYR A 105 -28.92 -6.67 -18.69
N TYR A 106 -28.63 -7.63 -19.59
CA TYR A 106 -27.60 -7.47 -20.63
C TYR A 106 -27.89 -6.28 -21.56
N ALA A 107 -29.16 -6.06 -21.92
CA ALA A 107 -29.55 -4.96 -22.79
C ALA A 107 -29.40 -3.56 -22.14
N GLN A 108 -29.42 -3.48 -20.80
CA GLN A 108 -29.15 -2.26 -20.06
C GLN A 108 -27.65 -1.94 -20.03
N MET A 109 -26.80 -2.97 -20.18
CA MET A 109 -25.34 -2.85 -20.15
C MET A 109 -24.69 -2.80 -21.54
N TYR A 110 -25.33 -3.32 -22.59
CA TYR A 110 -24.76 -3.44 -23.93
C TYR A 110 -24.46 -2.08 -24.63
N ASN A 111 -24.98 -0.97 -24.11
CA ASN A 111 -24.68 0.38 -24.60
C ASN A 111 -23.54 1.08 -23.82
N PHE A 112 -22.78 0.37 -22.98
CA PHE A 112 -21.59 0.90 -22.31
C PHE A 112 -20.45 1.12 -23.31
N GLN A 113 -20.55 2.21 -24.08
CA GLN A 113 -19.45 2.76 -24.84
C GLN A 113 -18.52 3.49 -23.87
N TYR A 114 -17.30 2.94 -23.70
CA TYR A 114 -16.06 3.60 -23.28
C TYR A 114 -16.23 5.06 -22.80
N GLY A 115 -16.23 5.24 -21.47
CA GLY A 115 -16.45 6.54 -20.82
C GLY A 115 -15.95 6.60 -19.37
N SER A 116 -14.63 6.48 -19.18
CA SER A 116 -13.77 7.17 -18.18
C SER A 116 -14.01 7.16 -16.66
N ASP A 117 -15.08 6.60 -16.06
CA ASP A 117 -15.27 6.69 -14.60
C ASP A 117 -15.77 5.41 -13.90
N PHE A 118 -14.90 4.79 -13.10
CA PHE A 118 -14.78 3.34 -12.95
C PHE A 118 -15.77 2.62 -12.00
N VAL A 119 -16.05 3.12 -10.78
CA VAL A 119 -17.02 2.49 -9.84
C VAL A 119 -18.32 3.27 -9.69
N LYS A 120 -18.23 4.59 -9.92
CA LYS A 120 -19.35 5.53 -9.78
C LYS A 120 -20.41 5.29 -10.86
N THR A 121 -19.99 4.99 -12.07
CA THR A 121 -20.87 4.61 -13.19
C THR A 121 -21.69 3.36 -12.84
N LEU A 122 -21.04 2.31 -12.33
CA LEU A 122 -21.74 1.09 -11.90
C LEU A 122 -22.81 1.37 -10.84
N GLN A 123 -22.48 2.14 -9.80
CA GLN A 123 -23.46 2.49 -8.75
C GLN A 123 -24.57 3.41 -9.27
N ARG A 124 -24.23 4.40 -10.11
CA ARG A 124 -25.20 5.31 -10.74
C ARG A 124 -26.24 4.49 -11.49
N ASP A 125 -25.81 3.57 -12.33
CA ASP A 125 -26.70 2.84 -13.23
C ASP A 125 -27.49 1.74 -12.52
N ASP A 126 -26.96 1.20 -11.41
CA ASP A 126 -27.71 0.31 -10.52
C ASP A 126 -28.82 1.06 -9.74
N VAL A 127 -28.56 2.29 -9.28
CA VAL A 127 -29.49 3.06 -8.42
C VAL A 127 -30.44 3.98 -9.20
N PHE A 128 -30.00 4.55 -10.31
CA PHE A 128 -30.82 5.39 -11.20
C PHE A 128 -31.19 4.56 -12.44
N HIS A 129 -32.49 4.46 -12.73
CA HIS A 129 -32.94 3.62 -13.83
C HIS A 129 -32.66 4.25 -15.20
N GLN A 130 -32.43 3.40 -16.21
CA GLN A 130 -32.31 3.83 -17.60
C GLN A 130 -33.56 4.62 -18.04
N GLY A 131 -33.37 5.89 -18.40
CA GLY A 131 -34.45 6.78 -18.83
C GLY A 131 -34.95 7.75 -17.76
N GLU A 132 -34.36 7.77 -16.55
CA GLU A 132 -34.56 8.90 -15.63
C GLU A 132 -34.15 10.23 -16.28
N PRO A 133 -34.88 11.33 -16.01
CA PRO A 133 -34.56 12.62 -16.60
C PRO A 133 -33.21 13.13 -16.12
N ASP A 134 -32.53 13.88 -16.98
CA ASP A 134 -31.31 14.59 -16.59
C ASP A 134 -31.56 15.44 -15.33
N SER A 135 -30.56 15.50 -14.44
CA SER A 135 -30.67 16.11 -13.11
C SER A 135 -31.65 15.44 -12.11
N ALA A 136 -32.10 14.20 -12.35
CA ALA A 136 -32.89 13.43 -11.38
C ALA A 136 -32.18 13.33 -10.02
N LYS A 137 -32.92 13.52 -8.94
CA LYS A 137 -32.40 13.43 -7.56
C LYS A 137 -32.49 12.00 -7.04
N LEU A 138 -31.70 11.71 -6.02
CA LEU A 138 -31.63 10.41 -5.35
C LEU A 138 -33.00 9.81 -4.99
N GLY A 139 -33.96 10.66 -4.63
CA GLY A 139 -35.34 10.26 -4.38
C GLY A 139 -36.27 11.46 -4.17
N PRO A 140 -37.56 11.19 -3.89
CA PRO A 140 -38.53 12.24 -3.63
C PRO A 140 -38.14 13.03 -2.37
N SER A 141 -38.51 14.31 -2.34
CA SER A 141 -38.20 15.21 -1.23
C SER A 141 -39.44 15.82 -0.60
N PHE A 142 -39.40 16.05 0.71
CA PHE A 142 -40.45 16.73 1.47
C PHE A 142 -39.86 17.63 2.55
N THR A 143 -40.68 18.45 3.21
CA THR A 143 -40.23 19.37 4.27
C THR A 143 -40.47 18.78 5.65
N SER A 144 -39.43 18.60 6.46
CA SER A 144 -39.52 18.07 7.83
C SER A 144 -40.46 18.89 8.72
N GLY A 145 -41.44 18.23 9.35
CA GLY A 145 -42.48 18.88 10.16
C GLY A 145 -43.44 19.78 9.38
N GLY A 146 -43.41 19.74 8.04
CA GLY A 146 -44.26 20.52 7.15
C GLY A 146 -45.53 19.76 6.70
N VAL A 147 -46.34 20.41 5.85
CA VAL A 147 -47.65 19.89 5.37
C VAL A 147 -47.55 18.61 4.52
N GLY A 148 -46.33 18.15 4.19
CA GLY A 148 -46.07 16.88 3.47
C GLY A 148 -45.30 15.84 4.29
N ASP A 149 -45.00 16.09 5.56
CA ASP A 149 -44.32 15.12 6.41
C ASP A 149 -45.34 14.21 7.13
N SER A 150 -45.52 13.00 6.60
CA SER A 150 -46.38 11.96 7.18
C SER A 150 -45.61 10.89 7.96
N THR A 151 -44.32 11.09 8.18
CA THR A 151 -43.43 10.05 8.74
C THR A 151 -43.64 9.84 10.26
N GLY A 152 -44.10 10.88 10.96
CA GLY A 152 -44.18 10.88 12.43
C GLY A 152 -42.83 10.92 13.14
N ILE A 153 -41.72 11.06 12.39
CA ILE A 153 -40.36 11.04 12.92
C ILE A 153 -40.06 12.31 13.73
N GLN A 154 -39.38 12.14 14.85
CA GLN A 154 -38.74 13.23 15.59
C GLN A 154 -37.35 13.47 15.01
N TRP A 155 -37.25 14.40 14.07
CA TRP A 155 -36.03 14.68 13.32
C TRP A 155 -34.85 15.08 14.21
N SER A 156 -33.66 14.62 13.84
CA SER A 156 -32.38 15.00 14.45
C SER A 156 -31.89 16.38 13.99
N TRP A 157 -32.55 16.98 12.99
CA TRP A 157 -32.43 18.38 12.59
C TRP A 157 -33.75 19.15 12.81
N GLY A 158 -33.71 20.48 12.77
CA GLY A 158 -34.89 21.32 13.00
C GLY A 158 -35.98 21.19 11.92
N ASN A 159 -37.21 21.61 12.23
CA ASN A 159 -38.30 21.66 11.25
C ASN A 159 -38.00 22.62 10.08
N GLY A 160 -38.66 22.41 8.94
CA GLY A 160 -38.52 23.26 7.76
C GLY A 160 -37.36 22.89 6.84
N LYS A 161 -36.69 21.76 7.05
CA LYS A 161 -35.56 21.30 6.22
C LYS A 161 -36.05 20.38 5.11
N SER A 162 -35.40 20.42 3.94
CA SER A 162 -35.72 19.56 2.80
C SER A 162 -35.13 18.17 3.01
N VAL A 163 -35.96 17.18 3.29
CA VAL A 163 -35.57 15.79 3.49
C VAL A 163 -35.76 15.02 2.19
N VAL A 164 -34.84 14.10 1.91
CA VAL A 164 -34.89 13.17 0.77
C VAL A 164 -35.10 11.76 1.28
N ASP A 165 -36.01 11.03 0.64
CA ASP A 165 -36.15 9.59 0.81
C ASP A 165 -35.08 8.87 -0.02
N ALA A 166 -34.11 8.26 0.65
CA ALA A 166 -33.02 7.52 0.02
C ALA A 166 -33.23 6.00 0.04
N SER A 167 -34.49 5.53 0.06
CA SER A 167 -34.85 4.10 -0.01
C SER A 167 -34.19 3.36 -1.18
N LYS A 168 -33.98 4.02 -2.32
CA LYS A 168 -33.22 3.42 -3.43
C LYS A 168 -31.81 2.97 -3.02
N VAL A 169 -31.17 3.69 -2.10
CA VAL A 169 -29.83 3.37 -1.61
C VAL A 169 -29.85 2.32 -0.50
N THR A 170 -30.86 2.35 0.39
CA THR A 170 -30.98 1.32 1.42
C THR A 170 -31.23 -0.04 0.77
N GLU A 171 -32.17 -0.11 -0.17
CA GLU A 171 -32.46 -1.28 -1.01
C GLU A 171 -31.22 -1.73 -1.80
N TYR A 172 -30.50 -0.79 -2.44
CA TYR A 172 -29.27 -1.09 -3.17
C TYR A 172 -28.19 -1.77 -2.30
N LEU A 173 -28.06 -1.37 -1.04
CA LEU A 173 -27.00 -1.86 -0.13
C LEU A 173 -27.47 -2.97 0.81
N GLU A 174 -28.75 -3.33 0.77
CA GLU A 174 -29.39 -4.34 1.60
C GLU A 174 -28.76 -5.73 1.41
N ASP A 175 -28.73 -6.54 2.46
CA ASP A 175 -28.37 -7.96 2.35
C ASP A 175 -29.61 -8.85 2.36
N ASP A 176 -29.95 -9.42 1.20
CA ASP A 176 -31.06 -10.36 1.05
C ASP A 176 -30.64 -11.84 1.23
N GLY A 177 -29.39 -12.10 1.62
CA GLY A 177 -28.82 -13.42 1.82
C GLY A 177 -28.62 -14.24 0.55
N GLN A 178 -28.85 -13.68 -0.65
CA GLN A 178 -28.69 -14.41 -1.90
C GLN A 178 -27.30 -14.25 -2.49
N ALA A 179 -26.78 -15.32 -3.08
CA ALA A 179 -25.50 -15.32 -3.80
C ALA A 179 -25.59 -14.76 -5.24
N LYS A 180 -26.72 -14.16 -5.63
CA LYS A 180 -26.93 -13.67 -7.00
C LYS A 180 -26.21 -12.34 -7.18
N VAL A 181 -25.23 -12.30 -8.08
CA VAL A 181 -24.42 -11.09 -8.31
C VAL A 181 -24.94 -10.20 -9.44
N ASN A 182 -25.67 -10.78 -10.40
CA ASN A 182 -26.20 -10.05 -11.55
C ASN A 182 -27.59 -9.46 -11.23
N ARG A 183 -27.59 -8.33 -10.53
CA ARG A 183 -28.79 -7.58 -10.12
C ARG A 183 -28.43 -6.12 -9.91
N SER A 184 -29.42 -5.23 -9.93
CA SER A 184 -29.23 -3.79 -9.69
C SER A 184 -29.35 -3.38 -8.22
N THR A 185 -29.78 -4.29 -7.33
CA THR A 185 -30.08 -4.03 -5.92
C THR A 185 -29.53 -5.13 -5.01
N ASN A 186 -29.63 -4.98 -3.69
CA ASN A 186 -29.15 -5.90 -2.66
C ASN A 186 -27.67 -6.28 -2.86
N LYS A 187 -26.79 -5.28 -2.95
CA LYS A 187 -25.32 -5.42 -3.11
C LYS A 187 -24.60 -4.99 -1.83
N PRO A 188 -24.67 -5.79 -0.74
CA PRO A 188 -24.07 -5.45 0.54
C PRO A 188 -22.55 -5.22 0.48
N TRP A 189 -21.86 -5.85 -0.47
CA TRP A 189 -20.42 -5.66 -0.69
C TRP A 189 -20.04 -4.29 -1.27
N ARG A 190 -21.00 -3.47 -1.72
CA ARG A 190 -20.76 -2.11 -2.28
C ARG A 190 -20.75 -1.01 -1.22
N ARG A 191 -20.99 -1.34 0.06
CA ARG A 191 -21.02 -0.36 1.16
C ARG A 191 -19.67 0.33 1.35
N GLY A 192 -19.72 1.67 1.43
CA GLY A 192 -18.56 2.53 1.68
C GLY A 192 -18.48 3.14 3.07
N VAL A 193 -19.54 2.99 3.88
CA VAL A 193 -19.67 3.51 5.25
C VAL A 193 -20.14 2.38 6.15
N ILE A 194 -19.33 2.01 7.14
CA ILE A 194 -19.58 0.89 8.05
C ILE A 194 -19.74 1.43 9.46
N ALA A 195 -20.88 1.18 10.10
CA ALA A 195 -21.17 1.62 11.46
C ALA A 195 -21.12 0.43 12.42
N LEU A 196 -20.14 0.37 13.31
CA LEU A 196 -20.00 -0.72 14.28
C LEU A 196 -20.42 -0.28 15.67
N ASN A 197 -21.10 -1.16 16.39
CA ASN A 197 -21.42 -0.97 17.81
C ASN A 197 -20.14 -0.98 18.65
N ILE A 198 -19.94 0.07 19.47
CA ILE A 198 -18.77 0.18 20.35
C ILE A 198 -18.73 -0.94 21.39
N SER A 199 -19.88 -1.50 21.78
CA SER A 199 -19.98 -2.52 22.82
C SER A 199 -19.48 -3.90 22.38
N ASN A 200 -19.62 -4.25 21.10
CA ASN A 200 -19.37 -5.63 20.63
C ASN A 200 -18.81 -5.75 19.20
N GLY A 201 -18.64 -4.66 18.46
CA GLY A 201 -18.11 -4.67 17.10
C GLY A 201 -19.07 -5.16 16.01
N ALA A 202 -20.34 -5.45 16.33
CA ALA A 202 -21.34 -5.84 15.33
C ALA A 202 -21.75 -4.63 14.49
N GLU A 203 -21.90 -4.83 13.17
CA GLU A 203 -22.39 -3.79 12.25
C GLU A 203 -23.85 -3.43 12.59
N TYR A 204 -24.16 -2.13 12.63
CA TYR A 204 -25.49 -1.61 12.84
C TYR A 204 -26.33 -1.81 11.57
N THR A 205 -27.52 -2.38 11.75
CA THR A 205 -28.51 -2.56 10.69
C THR A 205 -29.89 -2.07 11.15
N PHE A 206 -30.75 -1.77 10.19
CA PHE A 206 -32.17 -1.46 10.39
C PHE A 206 -33.00 -2.07 9.25
N ASP A 207 -34.31 -1.90 9.29
CA ASP A 207 -35.24 -2.43 8.29
C ASP A 207 -36.37 -1.41 8.14
N SER A 208 -36.27 -0.53 7.14
CA SER A 208 -37.14 0.62 6.94
C SER A 208 -38.45 0.29 6.24
N ASP A 209 -38.51 -0.81 5.49
CA ASP A 209 -39.70 -1.26 4.77
C ASP A 209 -40.39 -2.50 5.42
N ASN A 210 -39.78 -3.07 6.46
CA ASN A 210 -40.23 -4.22 7.25
C ASN A 210 -40.29 -5.53 6.45
N ASP A 211 -39.38 -5.72 5.50
CA ASP A 211 -39.30 -6.97 4.73
C ASP A 211 -38.49 -8.08 5.46
N GLY A 212 -37.86 -7.74 6.59
CA GLY A 212 -37.07 -8.63 7.42
C GLY A 212 -35.59 -8.72 7.04
N ARG A 213 -35.12 -7.88 6.11
CA ARG A 213 -33.73 -7.86 5.67
C ARG A 213 -32.96 -6.68 6.28
N PRO A 214 -31.67 -6.88 6.57
CA PRO A 214 -30.83 -5.82 7.12
C PRO A 214 -30.45 -4.79 6.04
N GLU A 215 -30.87 -3.55 6.27
CA GLU A 215 -30.40 -2.35 5.60
C GLU A 215 -29.24 -1.70 6.37
N TYR A 216 -28.47 -0.89 5.65
CA TYR A 216 -27.24 -0.26 6.14
C TYR A 216 -27.26 1.26 5.90
N ALA A 217 -26.21 1.95 6.33
CA ALA A 217 -26.09 3.39 6.17
C ALA A 217 -26.26 3.81 4.68
N PRO A 218 -27.19 4.73 4.34
CA PRO A 218 -27.61 5.02 2.97
C PRO A 218 -26.62 5.94 2.22
N PHE A 219 -25.38 5.48 2.07
CA PHE A 219 -24.27 6.26 1.52
C PHE A 219 -23.55 5.53 0.39
N MET A 220 -23.78 5.96 -0.86
CA MET A 220 -23.04 5.46 -2.02
C MET A 220 -21.61 6.01 -2.04
N PHE A 221 -20.68 5.31 -2.71
CA PHE A 221 -19.29 5.77 -2.81
C PHE A 221 -19.16 7.06 -3.62
N VAL A 222 -18.44 8.03 -3.05
CA VAL A 222 -18.07 9.34 -3.62
C VAL A 222 -16.57 9.52 -3.38
N GLY A 223 -15.84 9.93 -4.40
CA GLY A 223 -14.39 10.09 -4.33
C GLY A 223 -13.72 9.82 -5.67
N THR A 224 -12.39 9.78 -5.65
CA THR A 224 -11.60 9.61 -6.87
C THR A 224 -11.50 8.13 -7.32
N LYS A 225 -10.83 7.85 -8.45
CA LYS A 225 -10.86 6.55 -9.15
C LYS A 225 -10.37 5.38 -8.30
N SER A 226 -9.19 5.52 -7.68
CA SER A 226 -8.59 4.51 -6.80
C SER A 226 -8.71 4.83 -5.30
N GLY A 227 -9.55 5.80 -4.93
CA GLY A 227 -9.32 6.54 -3.69
C GLY A 227 -10.31 6.49 -2.58
N ASN A 228 -9.85 7.03 -1.46
CA ASN A 228 -10.53 6.89 -0.20
C ASN A 228 -11.68 7.87 -0.09
N ARG A 229 -12.76 7.39 0.51
CA ARG A 229 -13.89 8.21 0.90
C ARG A 229 -13.50 9.07 2.10
N TYR A 230 -13.75 10.38 2.03
CA TYR A 230 -13.59 11.28 3.18
C TYR A 230 -14.47 10.81 4.37
N PRO A 231 -13.99 10.89 5.63
CA PRO A 231 -14.72 10.32 6.74
C PRO A 231 -15.99 11.14 7.03
N PRO A 232 -17.01 10.53 7.67
CA PRO A 232 -18.18 11.26 8.11
C PRO A 232 -17.84 12.35 9.13
N LEU A 233 -18.76 13.29 9.31
CA LEU A 233 -18.70 14.32 10.33
C LEU A 233 -19.85 14.14 11.30
N VAL A 234 -19.59 14.39 12.58
CA VAL A 234 -20.65 14.54 13.58
C VAL A 234 -20.80 16.02 13.86
N ILE A 235 -21.96 16.57 13.51
CA ILE A 235 -22.26 17.99 13.69
C ILE A 235 -23.49 18.13 14.60
N PRO A 236 -23.38 18.86 15.72
CA PRO A 236 -24.52 19.15 16.58
C PRO A 236 -25.51 20.09 15.87
N GLN A 237 -26.79 19.74 15.91
CA GLN A 237 -27.90 20.54 15.41
C GLN A 237 -28.78 21.03 16.56
N GLY A 238 -29.10 22.33 16.55
CA GLY A 238 -30.03 22.93 17.50
C GLY A 238 -31.49 22.68 17.10
N ILE A 239 -32.26 22.05 17.98
CA ILE A 239 -33.70 21.82 17.82
C ILE A 239 -34.42 22.27 19.08
N ASN A 240 -35.24 23.32 18.99
CA ASN A 240 -36.07 23.79 20.12
C ASN A 240 -35.28 24.01 21.44
N GLY A 241 -34.02 24.43 21.36
CA GLY A 241 -33.14 24.61 22.52
C GLY A 241 -32.42 23.36 23.04
N GLN A 242 -32.60 22.20 22.38
CA GLN A 242 -31.81 20.98 22.60
C GLN A 242 -30.79 20.79 21.48
N ILE A 243 -29.65 20.19 21.80
CA ILE A 243 -28.62 19.84 20.81
C ILE A 243 -28.71 18.34 20.53
N ARG A 244 -28.77 17.97 19.24
CA ARG A 244 -28.69 16.57 18.78
C ARG A 244 -27.58 16.43 17.77
N ASP A 245 -26.76 15.38 17.93
CA ASP A 245 -25.72 15.07 16.95
C ASP A 245 -26.35 14.45 15.70
N VAL A 246 -25.87 14.87 14.52
CA VAL A 246 -26.24 14.29 13.23
C VAL A 246 -24.97 13.84 12.52
N LEU A 247 -25.00 12.63 11.97
CA LEU A 247 -23.92 12.09 11.14
C LEU A 247 -24.08 12.59 9.69
N TYR A 248 -23.08 13.27 9.18
CA TYR A 248 -23.01 13.76 7.80
C TYR A 248 -21.94 13.01 7.04
N ALA A 249 -22.25 12.52 5.84
CA ALA A 249 -21.23 12.02 4.92
C ALA A 249 -21.54 12.48 3.51
N GLN A 250 -20.52 12.47 2.64
CA GLN A 250 -20.74 12.69 1.21
C GLN A 250 -21.66 11.61 0.68
N ASN A 251 -22.51 11.94 -0.28
CA ASN A 251 -23.39 10.98 -0.90
C ASN A 251 -23.60 11.37 -2.36
N PHE A 252 -23.76 10.36 -3.21
CA PHE A 252 -24.25 10.58 -4.55
C PHE A 252 -25.66 11.14 -4.43
N TYR A 253 -25.97 12.19 -5.20
CA TYR A 253 -27.21 12.96 -4.98
C TYR A 253 -28.02 13.21 -6.26
N GLN A 254 -27.35 13.39 -7.40
CA GLN A 254 -28.02 13.73 -8.66
C GLN A 254 -27.41 12.99 -9.83
N TYR A 255 -28.28 12.39 -10.64
CA TYR A 255 -27.98 11.82 -11.94
C TYR A 255 -27.73 12.91 -12.98
N GLU A 256 -26.76 12.69 -13.84
CA GLU A 256 -26.51 13.49 -15.05
C GLU A 256 -26.38 12.50 -16.23
N ALA A 257 -27.05 12.78 -17.34
CA ALA A 257 -27.09 11.92 -18.52
C ALA A 257 -25.83 12.03 -19.40
N ASP A 258 -25.65 11.07 -20.32
CA ASP A 258 -24.61 11.05 -21.35
C ASP A 258 -23.17 11.21 -20.79
N TRP A 259 -22.45 12.24 -21.26
CA TRP A 259 -21.08 12.60 -20.85
C TRP A 259 -21.05 13.47 -19.56
N GLY A 260 -22.19 13.65 -18.90
CA GLY A 260 -22.30 14.43 -17.67
C GLY A 260 -21.77 13.68 -16.45
N ILE A 261 -20.84 14.28 -15.71
CA ILE A 261 -20.38 13.74 -14.44
C ILE A 261 -21.46 13.96 -13.38
N SER A 262 -22.02 12.86 -12.87
CA SER A 262 -23.05 12.88 -11.83
C SER A 262 -22.59 13.61 -10.58
N ARG A 263 -23.53 14.06 -9.74
CA ARG A 263 -23.22 14.95 -8.63
C ARG A 263 -23.34 14.31 -7.26
N ALA A 264 -22.39 14.66 -6.41
CA ALA A 264 -22.40 14.37 -4.99
C ALA A 264 -22.75 15.61 -4.14
N ARG A 265 -23.21 15.34 -2.92
CA ARG A 265 -23.53 16.36 -1.91
C ARG A 265 -23.30 15.80 -0.51
N LEU A 266 -23.00 16.67 0.46
CA LEU A 266 -23.00 16.23 1.86
C LEU A 266 -24.43 16.01 2.32
N THR A 267 -24.73 14.88 2.95
CA THR A 267 -26.07 14.58 3.47
C THR A 267 -26.00 14.16 4.92
N GLY A 268 -26.82 14.77 5.77
CA GLY A 268 -27.04 14.32 7.16
C GLY A 268 -28.00 13.14 7.18
N TRP A 269 -27.72 12.13 7.98
CA TRP A 269 -28.55 10.92 8.06
C TRP A 269 -29.39 10.91 9.33
N GLN A 270 -30.70 10.67 9.17
CA GLN A 270 -31.56 10.32 10.29
C GLN A 270 -31.32 8.85 10.64
N PHE A 271 -30.43 8.62 11.60
CA PHE A 271 -29.98 7.29 12.00
C PHE A 271 -31.14 6.33 12.23
N GLY A 272 -31.06 5.13 11.61
CA GLY A 272 -32.10 4.09 11.66
C GLY A 272 -33.29 4.29 10.70
N THR A 273 -33.16 5.17 9.71
CA THR A 273 -34.17 5.39 8.67
C THR A 273 -33.51 5.56 7.31
N GLN A 274 -34.28 5.51 6.23
CA GLN A 274 -33.83 5.81 4.87
C GLN A 274 -33.69 7.30 4.56
N TYR A 275 -33.99 8.20 5.51
CA TYR A 275 -34.11 9.63 5.25
C TYR A 275 -32.78 10.38 5.42
N VAL A 276 -32.47 11.22 4.43
CA VAL A 276 -31.27 12.06 4.43
C VAL A 276 -31.59 13.54 4.18
N PHE A 277 -30.78 14.42 4.76
CA PHE A 277 -30.89 15.86 4.64
C PHE A 277 -29.67 16.43 3.89
N PRO A 278 -29.80 16.81 2.60
CA PRO A 278 -28.72 17.39 1.82
C PRO A 278 -28.35 18.80 2.29
N VAL A 279 -27.06 19.06 2.43
CA VAL A 279 -26.48 20.34 2.86
C VAL A 279 -25.29 20.76 2.00
N GLY A 280 -24.95 22.04 2.02
CA GLY A 280 -23.82 22.60 1.26
C GLY A 280 -24.00 22.53 -0.25
N ASP A 281 -22.88 22.69 -0.96
CA ASP A 281 -22.81 22.73 -2.42
C ASP A 281 -22.86 21.34 -3.05
N THR A 282 -23.31 21.32 -4.31
CA THR A 282 -23.27 20.14 -5.18
C THR A 282 -21.93 20.10 -5.91
N ASN A 283 -21.23 18.96 -5.88
CA ASN A 283 -19.93 18.77 -6.52
C ASN A 283 -19.99 17.57 -7.48
N ALA A 284 -19.02 17.44 -8.39
CA ALA A 284 -18.89 16.24 -9.20
C ALA A 284 -18.55 15.02 -8.29
N VAL A 285 -19.12 13.86 -8.60
CA VAL A 285 -19.04 12.66 -7.74
C VAL A 285 -17.63 12.07 -7.68
N ASP A 286 -16.83 12.36 -8.68
CA ASP A 286 -15.45 11.89 -8.85
C ASP A 286 -14.40 12.76 -8.18
N GLU A 287 -14.82 13.86 -7.58
CA GLU A 287 -13.92 14.82 -6.97
C GLU A 287 -13.80 14.58 -5.46
N PRO A 288 -12.57 14.44 -4.94
CA PRO A 288 -12.38 14.39 -3.50
C PRO A 288 -12.60 15.79 -2.91
N PHE A 289 -13.29 15.80 -1.79
CA PHE A 289 -13.64 17.02 -1.08
C PHE A 289 -13.55 16.77 0.43
N ALA A 290 -12.92 17.69 1.15
CA ALA A 290 -12.72 17.58 2.58
C ALA A 290 -13.64 18.51 3.34
N ASN A 291 -14.21 18.00 4.43
CA ASN A 291 -15.17 18.73 5.24
C ASN A 291 -14.70 18.84 6.69
N SER A 292 -15.05 19.93 7.36
CA SER A 292 -15.06 20.00 8.82
C SER A 292 -16.23 20.85 9.30
N ALA A 293 -16.43 20.96 10.61
CA ALA A 293 -17.42 21.86 11.17
C ALA A 293 -16.94 22.57 12.43
N GLY A 294 -17.51 23.73 12.70
CA GLY A 294 -17.40 24.45 13.97
C GLY A 294 -18.77 24.99 14.38
N GLY A 295 -19.37 24.40 15.43
CA GLY A 295 -20.77 24.68 15.75
C GLY A 295 -21.69 24.24 14.60
N SER A 296 -22.59 25.13 14.15
CA SER A 296 -23.49 24.89 13.02
C SER A 296 -22.92 25.32 11.66
N ILE A 297 -21.64 25.70 11.58
CA ILE A 297 -20.98 26.08 10.32
C ILE A 297 -20.19 24.90 9.77
N LEU A 298 -20.57 24.46 8.58
CA LEU A 298 -19.83 23.53 7.73
C LEU A 298 -18.73 24.27 6.98
N TYR A 299 -17.53 23.71 6.95
CA TYR A 299 -16.40 24.15 6.13
C TYR A 299 -16.02 23.08 5.15
N SER A 300 -15.63 23.51 3.96
CA SER A 300 -15.67 22.71 2.76
C SER A 300 -14.49 23.04 1.85
N ASN A 301 -13.77 22.05 1.36
CA ASN A 301 -12.62 22.23 0.47
C ASN A 301 -12.60 21.21 -0.67
N LEU A 302 -12.65 21.70 -1.91
CA LEU A 302 -12.54 20.91 -3.14
C LEU A 302 -11.09 20.74 -3.56
N CYS A 303 -10.80 19.61 -4.20
CA CYS A 303 -9.49 19.27 -4.76
C CYS A 303 -8.82 20.42 -5.56
N CYS A 304 -7.50 20.34 -5.71
CA CYS A 304 -6.74 21.21 -6.63
C CYS A 304 -6.85 22.72 -6.34
N ASP A 305 -7.20 23.08 -5.11
CA ASP A 305 -7.43 24.46 -4.69
C ASP A 305 -8.60 25.13 -5.43
N ARG A 306 -9.51 24.34 -6.01
CA ARG A 306 -10.61 24.86 -6.84
C ARG A 306 -11.58 25.72 -6.04
N THR A 307 -11.98 25.25 -4.85
CA THR A 307 -12.96 25.96 -4.00
C THR A 307 -12.72 25.70 -2.52
N GLY A 308 -12.82 26.75 -1.71
CA GLY A 308 -12.96 26.66 -0.26
C GLY A 308 -14.19 27.43 0.17
N SER A 309 -15.13 26.79 0.84
CA SER A 309 -16.44 27.38 1.18
C SER A 309 -16.86 27.12 2.62
N TRP A 310 -17.89 27.86 3.05
CA TRP A 310 -18.58 27.65 4.31
C TRP A 310 -20.10 27.71 4.10
N SER A 311 -20.83 27.00 4.95
CA SER A 311 -22.30 27.02 4.97
C SER A 311 -22.81 26.93 6.41
N ASN A 312 -23.73 27.80 6.79
CA ASN A 312 -24.45 27.73 8.05
C ASN A 312 -25.66 26.79 7.89
N LEU A 313 -25.64 25.68 8.62
CA LEU A 313 -26.66 24.63 8.51
C LEU A 313 -28.02 25.03 9.12
N GLU A 314 -28.03 26.01 10.02
CA GLU A 314 -29.25 26.52 10.66
C GLU A 314 -29.96 27.54 9.76
N THR A 315 -29.23 28.56 9.29
CA THR A 315 -29.80 29.66 8.49
C THR A 315 -29.86 29.37 6.99
N GLY A 316 -28.99 28.49 6.48
CA GLY A 316 -28.81 28.24 5.05
C GLY A 316 -27.86 29.24 4.36
N ASP A 317 -27.29 30.20 5.09
CA ASP A 317 -26.33 31.15 4.54
C ASP A 317 -25.01 30.44 4.17
N GLY A 318 -24.27 30.99 3.21
CA GLY A 318 -22.97 30.45 2.85
C GLY A 318 -22.14 31.39 1.99
N GLY A 319 -20.91 30.99 1.70
CA GLY A 319 -20.02 31.73 0.83
C GLY A 319 -18.71 30.99 0.57
N SER A 320 -17.89 31.54 -0.34
CA SER A 320 -16.54 31.03 -0.63
C SER A 320 -15.45 31.92 -0.04
N PHE A 321 -14.42 31.29 0.52
CA PHE A 321 -13.14 31.93 0.84
C PHE A 321 -12.29 32.11 -0.43
N TRP A 322 -12.25 31.07 -1.27
CA TRP A 322 -11.63 31.07 -2.61
C TRP A 322 -12.48 30.22 -3.57
N ASN A 323 -12.35 30.51 -4.87
CA ASN A 323 -13.02 29.78 -5.95
C ASN A 323 -12.25 29.98 -7.28
N TYR A 324 -12.74 29.41 -8.39
CA TYR A 324 -12.17 29.56 -9.74
C TYR A 324 -11.89 31.01 -10.20
N HIS A 325 -12.59 31.99 -9.62
CA HIS A 325 -12.45 33.42 -9.92
C HIS A 325 -11.88 34.24 -8.75
N LYS A 326 -11.38 33.58 -7.69
CA LYS A 326 -10.69 34.18 -6.53
C LYS A 326 -9.75 33.13 -5.94
N THR A 327 -8.59 32.93 -6.55
CA THR A 327 -7.68 31.80 -6.26
C THR A 327 -6.68 32.09 -5.13
N LEU A 328 -6.09 31.03 -4.57
CA LEU A 328 -5.07 31.15 -3.50
C LEU A 328 -3.69 31.64 -4.01
N GLU A 329 -3.40 31.55 -5.31
CA GLU A 329 -2.22 32.14 -5.99
C GLU A 329 -2.71 32.99 -7.17
N SER A 330 -1.79 33.73 -7.81
CA SER A 330 -2.09 34.47 -9.03
C SER A 330 -2.08 33.50 -10.21
N VAL A 331 -3.24 33.21 -10.77
CA VAL A 331 -3.37 32.37 -11.96
C VAL A 331 -3.58 33.26 -13.19
N LYS A 332 -2.85 32.99 -14.28
CA LYS A 332 -3.20 33.55 -15.60
C LYS A 332 -4.41 32.77 -16.12
N LEU A 333 -5.60 33.32 -15.93
CA LEU A 333 -6.84 32.71 -16.43
C LEU A 333 -7.00 33.03 -17.92
N ASP A 334 -6.92 32.03 -18.80
CA ASP A 334 -7.17 32.15 -20.24
C ASP A 334 -8.51 31.48 -20.57
N TRP A 335 -9.62 32.15 -20.22
CA TRP A 335 -10.99 31.66 -20.42
C TRP A 335 -11.68 32.47 -21.54
N GLY A 336 -11.50 32.04 -22.79
CA GLY A 336 -11.88 32.86 -23.94
C GLY A 336 -11.05 34.16 -23.99
N ASP A 337 -11.33 35.06 -24.93
CA ASP A 337 -10.57 36.29 -25.21
C ASP A 337 -10.46 37.33 -24.06
N ILE A 338 -10.59 36.93 -22.79
CA ILE A 338 -10.51 37.79 -21.60
C ILE A 338 -9.29 37.38 -20.76
N GLU A 339 -8.14 38.03 -21.02
CA GLU A 339 -7.03 38.05 -20.07
C GLU A 339 -7.47 38.80 -18.81
N SER A 340 -7.77 38.09 -17.73
CA SER A 340 -7.98 38.70 -16.41
C SER A 340 -6.98 38.15 -15.40
N TYR A 341 -5.94 38.94 -15.12
CA TYR A 341 -4.98 38.64 -14.07
C TYR A 341 -5.60 38.98 -12.71
N GLN A 342 -5.65 38.01 -11.81
CA GLN A 342 -6.19 38.17 -10.46
C GLN A 342 -5.09 38.09 -9.40
N LYS A 343 -5.27 38.86 -8.32
CA LYS A 343 -4.32 38.92 -7.20
C LYS A 343 -4.55 37.76 -6.25
N SER A 344 -3.48 36.99 -6.01
CA SER A 344 -3.40 35.90 -5.04
C SER A 344 -3.94 36.25 -3.63
N LEU A 345 -4.69 35.33 -3.04
CA LEU A 345 -5.08 35.40 -1.62
C LEU A 345 -3.96 34.97 -0.65
N ALA A 346 -2.99 34.18 -1.11
CA ALA A 346 -1.86 33.69 -0.32
C ALA A 346 -0.58 33.57 -1.19
N PRO A 347 0.07 34.68 -1.58
CA PRO A 347 1.26 34.64 -2.43
C PRO A 347 2.37 33.73 -1.88
N GLY A 348 2.86 32.81 -2.70
CA GLY A 348 4.01 31.94 -2.39
C GLY A 348 3.71 30.72 -1.50
N TYR A 349 2.45 30.34 -1.30
CA TYR A 349 2.10 29.14 -0.51
C TYR A 349 2.51 27.82 -1.19
N ASP A 350 2.74 27.85 -2.49
CA ASP A 350 2.99 26.71 -3.38
C ASP A 350 4.30 26.83 -4.18
N GLU A 351 5.29 27.64 -3.74
CA GLU A 351 6.57 27.82 -4.44
C GLU A 351 7.38 26.52 -4.67
N MET A 352 7.07 25.45 -3.92
CA MET A 352 7.68 24.13 -4.12
C MET A 352 6.95 23.28 -5.19
N TRP A 353 5.93 23.81 -5.86
CA TRP A 353 5.22 23.09 -6.92
C TRP A 353 5.91 23.27 -8.26
N TRP A 354 6.25 22.15 -8.86
CA TRP A 354 6.71 22.04 -10.23
C TRP A 354 5.51 21.91 -11.17
N ASP A 355 5.31 22.91 -12.04
CA ASP A 355 4.25 22.91 -13.04
C ASP A 355 4.60 21.95 -14.19
N SER A 356 3.68 21.02 -14.48
CA SER A 356 3.81 20.08 -15.60
C SER A 356 2.78 20.33 -16.71
N SER A 357 1.99 21.38 -16.63
CA SER A 357 0.77 21.52 -17.40
C SER A 357 1.02 21.97 -18.85
N MET A 358 0.29 21.31 -19.74
CA MET A 358 0.12 21.66 -21.16
C MET A 358 -0.88 22.79 -21.40
N TRP A 359 -1.57 23.25 -20.37
CA TRP A 359 -2.76 24.09 -20.48
C TRP A 359 -2.66 25.25 -19.52
N LEU A 360 -2.47 26.46 -20.08
CA LEU A 360 -2.46 27.72 -19.34
C LEU A 360 -3.71 27.93 -18.46
N ALA A 361 -4.80 27.19 -18.70
CA ALA A 361 -6.07 27.30 -17.98
C ALA A 361 -6.14 26.52 -16.64
N TYR A 362 -5.37 25.43 -16.44
CA TYR A 362 -5.45 24.59 -15.24
C TYR A 362 -4.11 24.05 -14.72
N PRO A 363 -3.09 24.90 -14.48
CA PRO A 363 -1.75 24.46 -14.07
C PRO A 363 -1.75 23.59 -12.81
N ARG A 364 -2.74 23.80 -11.95
CA ARG A 364 -2.89 23.06 -10.69
C ARG A 364 -3.31 21.63 -10.87
N LEU A 365 -4.08 21.26 -11.90
CA LEU A 365 -4.54 19.89 -12.05
C LEU A 365 -3.43 18.88 -12.36
N PHE A 366 -2.22 19.37 -12.67
CA PHE A 366 -1.13 18.54 -13.16
C PHE A 366 0.22 18.82 -12.47
N GLY A 367 0.29 19.81 -11.56
CA GLY A 367 1.53 20.18 -10.86
C GLY A 367 2.01 19.11 -9.86
N ASN A 368 3.28 19.16 -9.47
CA ASN A 368 3.88 18.17 -8.56
C ASN A 368 4.76 18.82 -7.50
N TYR A 369 4.83 18.22 -6.32
CA TYR A 369 5.76 18.70 -5.31
C TYR A 369 7.23 18.46 -5.70
N GLY A 370 8.05 19.49 -5.56
CA GLY A 370 9.50 19.45 -5.65
C GLY A 370 10.01 19.59 -7.09
N THR A 371 10.20 18.47 -7.77
CA THR A 371 10.75 18.41 -9.14
C THR A 371 9.78 17.77 -10.13
N ILE A 372 10.23 17.65 -11.37
CA ILE A 372 9.59 16.85 -12.44
C ILE A 372 9.23 15.40 -12.04
N ASN A 373 9.96 14.83 -11.07
CA ASN A 373 9.78 13.46 -10.58
C ASN A 373 8.92 13.38 -9.31
N GLY A 374 8.42 14.50 -8.78
CA GLY A 374 7.55 14.52 -7.62
C GLY A 374 6.36 13.59 -7.78
N ILE A 375 5.91 12.99 -6.67
CA ILE A 375 4.75 12.08 -6.65
C ILE A 375 3.55 12.66 -5.87
N TYR A 376 3.74 13.78 -5.16
CA TYR A 376 2.66 14.45 -4.47
C TYR A 376 1.93 15.39 -5.41
N HIS A 377 0.64 15.10 -5.57
CA HIS A 377 -0.29 15.80 -6.44
C HIS A 377 -1.42 16.43 -5.62
N ASN A 378 -2.03 17.53 -6.08
CA ASN A 378 -2.97 18.33 -5.29
C ASN A 378 -4.42 17.88 -5.46
N HIS A 379 -4.65 16.88 -6.31
CA HIS A 379 -5.98 16.37 -6.59
C HIS A 379 -6.52 15.48 -5.49
N THR A 380 -5.68 14.73 -4.80
CA THR A 380 -6.13 13.50 -4.12
C THR A 380 -6.62 13.79 -2.70
N ILE A 381 -5.94 13.30 -1.67
CA ILE A 381 -6.31 13.47 -0.26
C ILE A 381 -6.31 14.96 0.11
N GLN A 382 -7.51 15.48 0.44
CA GLN A 382 -7.71 16.89 0.75
C GLN A 382 -7.76 17.13 2.26
N ASN A 383 -7.19 18.24 2.72
CA ASN A 383 -7.36 18.71 4.10
C ASN A 383 -8.50 19.72 4.19
N PRO A 384 -9.37 19.62 5.22
CA PRO A 384 -10.45 20.59 5.38
C PRO A 384 -9.91 21.91 5.97
N LEU A 385 -10.72 22.97 5.93
CA LEU A 385 -10.47 24.14 6.77
C LEU A 385 -10.86 23.80 8.20
N ILE A 386 -10.05 24.13 9.20
CA ILE A 386 -10.28 23.84 10.61
C ILE A 386 -10.46 25.14 11.41
N PRO A 387 -11.63 25.36 12.05
CA PRO A 387 -11.81 26.46 12.99
C PRO A 387 -11.07 26.17 14.31
N TYR A 388 -10.18 27.08 14.71
CA TYR A 388 -9.48 26.97 15.99
C TYR A 388 -9.13 28.35 16.55
N LYS A 389 -9.46 28.58 17.83
CA LYS A 389 -9.17 29.82 18.58
C LYS A 389 -9.48 31.11 17.82
N GLY A 390 -10.64 31.18 17.17
CA GLY A 390 -11.12 32.37 16.45
C GLY A 390 -10.45 32.62 15.09
N ARG A 391 -9.76 31.62 14.54
CA ARG A 391 -9.18 31.63 13.19
C ARG A 391 -9.61 30.38 12.42
N LEU A 392 -9.45 30.42 11.11
CA LEU A 392 -9.58 29.24 10.24
C LEU A 392 -8.20 28.86 9.72
N PHE A 393 -7.84 27.61 9.84
CA PHE A 393 -6.58 27.06 9.36
C PHE A 393 -6.85 26.11 8.20
N VAL A 394 -6.02 26.12 7.17
CA VAL A 394 -6.06 25.11 6.12
C VAL A 394 -4.64 24.73 5.73
N HIS A 395 -4.40 23.43 5.54
CA HIS A 395 -3.15 22.94 4.99
C HIS A 395 -3.30 22.77 3.47
N ARG A 396 -2.51 23.55 2.71
CA ARG A 396 -2.45 23.47 1.25
C ARG A 396 -1.00 23.42 0.83
N SER A 397 -0.68 22.55 -0.13
CA SER A 397 0.70 22.39 -0.61
C SER A 397 1.63 22.07 0.58
N ASN A 398 2.62 22.91 0.84
CA ASN A 398 3.54 22.82 1.97
C ASN A 398 3.31 23.92 3.02
N ALA A 399 2.14 24.54 3.02
CA ALA A 399 1.80 25.71 3.83
C ALA A 399 0.58 25.46 4.71
N ILE A 400 0.61 26.03 5.93
CA ILE A 400 -0.58 26.19 6.77
C ILE A 400 -1.01 27.65 6.66
N ILE A 401 -2.16 27.87 6.04
CA ILE A 401 -2.74 29.20 5.83
C ILE A 401 -3.72 29.48 6.98
N ALA A 402 -3.60 30.64 7.62
CA ALA A 402 -4.47 31.05 8.72
C ALA A 402 -5.26 32.31 8.34
N PHE A 403 -6.58 32.18 8.23
CA PHE A 403 -7.49 33.31 8.01
C PHE A 403 -7.92 33.91 9.36
N GLY A 404 -7.81 35.23 9.48
CA GLY A 404 -8.19 36.00 10.68
C GLY A 404 -9.04 37.24 10.34
N SER A 405 -9.59 37.87 11.38
CA SER A 405 -10.55 38.98 11.26
C SER A 405 -9.96 40.32 10.76
N ASN A 406 -8.63 40.45 10.70
CA ASN A 406 -7.93 41.74 10.44
C ASN A 406 -7.22 41.79 9.07
N ALA A 407 -7.74 41.12 8.03
CA ALA A 407 -7.14 41.09 6.68
C ALA A 407 -7.19 42.44 5.91
N THR A 408 -7.54 43.54 6.58
CA THR A 408 -7.84 44.85 5.98
C THR A 408 -6.59 45.57 5.46
N SER A 409 -5.41 45.37 6.05
CA SER A 409 -4.18 46.08 5.64
C SER A 409 -3.60 45.57 4.30
N LEU A 410 -3.50 44.25 4.10
CA LEU A 410 -2.95 43.65 2.87
C LEU A 410 -3.87 43.90 1.65
N ARG A 411 -5.19 43.81 1.85
CA ARG A 411 -6.17 44.12 0.79
C ARG A 411 -6.18 45.60 0.38
N GLN A 412 -5.79 46.51 1.28
CA GLN A 412 -5.67 47.94 0.97
C GLN A 412 -4.38 48.27 0.21
N MET A 413 -3.26 47.59 0.52
CA MET A 413 -2.01 47.71 -0.24
C MET A 413 -2.17 47.21 -1.68
N ALA A 414 -2.93 46.12 -1.86
CA ALA A 414 -3.19 45.52 -3.15
C ALA A 414 -3.98 46.40 -4.14
N GLN A 415 -4.65 47.50 -3.78
CA GLN A 415 -5.58 48.17 -4.70
C GLN A 415 -4.90 48.92 -5.87
N ASN A 416 -3.62 49.28 -5.74
CA ASN A 416 -2.92 50.14 -6.72
C ASN A 416 -1.72 49.49 -7.41
N GLU A 417 -1.46 48.20 -7.15
CA GLU A 417 -0.30 47.45 -7.68
C GLU A 417 -0.72 46.48 -8.78
N THR A 418 0.17 46.12 -9.71
CA THR A 418 -0.05 44.92 -10.55
C THR A 418 0.09 43.66 -9.68
N PRO A 419 -0.47 42.50 -10.09
CA PRO A 419 -0.28 41.25 -9.34
C PRO A 419 1.19 40.90 -9.10
N GLU A 420 2.07 41.10 -10.09
CA GLU A 420 3.51 40.85 -9.98
C GLU A 420 4.17 41.79 -8.95
N GLN A 421 3.76 43.06 -8.93
CA GLN A 421 4.22 44.04 -7.96
C GLN A 421 3.73 43.69 -6.54
N TYR A 422 2.47 43.32 -6.41
CA TYR A 422 1.88 42.90 -5.14
C TYR A 422 2.59 41.66 -4.59
N GLU A 423 2.82 40.63 -5.41
CA GLU A 423 3.55 39.44 -4.98
C GLU A 423 5.00 39.74 -4.61
N ALA A 424 5.72 40.52 -5.41
CA ALA A 424 7.09 40.93 -5.10
C ALA A 424 7.17 41.71 -3.78
N ASN A 425 6.24 42.63 -3.55
CA ASN A 425 6.17 43.43 -2.32
C ASN A 425 5.87 42.57 -1.09
N ILE A 426 4.93 41.62 -1.19
CA ILE A 426 4.62 40.68 -0.12
C ILE A 426 5.81 39.77 0.19
N LYS A 427 6.48 39.23 -0.83
CA LYS A 427 7.70 38.40 -0.66
C LYS A 427 8.84 39.20 -0.02
N GLN A 428 8.96 40.49 -0.33
CA GLN A 428 9.94 41.39 0.26
C GLN A 428 9.61 41.77 1.71
N GLU A 429 8.35 42.07 2.02
CA GLU A 429 7.89 42.52 3.34
C GLU A 429 7.79 41.35 4.34
N TYR A 430 7.46 40.15 3.85
CA TYR A 430 7.30 38.94 4.64
C TYR A 430 8.18 37.78 4.13
N PRO A 431 9.52 37.92 4.14
CA PRO A 431 10.44 36.93 3.56
C PRO A 431 10.45 35.57 4.28
N ASN A 432 9.72 35.45 5.40
CA ASN A 432 9.57 34.21 6.16
C ASN A 432 8.26 33.45 5.84
N ILE A 433 7.38 33.96 4.98
CA ILE A 433 6.17 33.25 4.50
C ILE A 433 6.53 32.01 3.67
N ALA A 434 7.77 31.91 3.18
CA ALA A 434 8.28 30.81 2.35
C ALA A 434 9.22 29.81 3.09
N LYS A 435 9.21 29.75 4.43
CA LYS A 435 10.03 28.77 5.16
C LYS A 435 9.17 27.57 5.59
N PRO A 436 9.59 26.31 5.31
CA PRO A 436 8.87 25.15 5.81
C PRO A 436 8.75 25.24 7.34
N LEU A 437 7.50 25.24 7.82
CA LEU A 437 7.15 25.33 9.25
C LEU A 437 7.70 24.15 10.06
N LEU A 438 7.94 23.02 9.40
CA LEU A 438 8.64 21.86 9.94
C LEU A 438 9.91 21.60 9.14
N ARG A 439 11.05 21.62 9.82
CA ARG A 439 12.22 20.84 9.40
C ARG A 439 12.14 19.54 10.18
N ILE A 440 12.06 18.42 9.48
CA ILE A 440 12.37 17.13 10.08
C ILE A 440 13.85 17.22 10.43
N ASN A 441 14.14 17.43 11.72
CA ASN A 441 15.50 17.31 12.19
C ASN A 441 15.91 15.85 12.05
N ALA A 442 17.16 15.60 11.65
CA ALA A 442 17.72 14.28 11.83
C ALA A 442 17.55 13.89 13.30
N PRO A 443 17.14 12.65 13.60
CA PRO A 443 17.02 12.22 14.99
C PRO A 443 18.32 12.52 15.74
N ASP A 444 18.22 13.03 16.97
CA ASP A 444 19.37 13.46 17.77
C ASP A 444 20.40 12.33 18.00
N GLN A 445 20.04 11.07 17.72
CA GLN A 445 20.91 9.90 17.67
C GLN A 445 20.47 8.92 16.56
N ASP A 446 21.45 8.32 15.88
CA ASP A 446 21.25 7.11 15.09
C ASP A 446 20.77 5.99 16.05
N LEU A 447 19.46 5.74 16.07
CA LEU A 447 18.93 4.59 16.77
C LEU A 447 19.41 3.33 16.03
N PRO A 448 19.99 2.34 16.74
CA PRO A 448 20.36 1.08 16.11
C PRO A 448 19.12 0.42 15.49
N PRO A 449 19.25 -0.30 14.37
CA PRO A 449 18.13 -1.00 13.76
C PRO A 449 17.48 -1.92 14.80
N VAL A 450 16.15 -1.86 14.88
CA VAL A 450 15.35 -2.70 15.81
C VAL A 450 15.41 -4.18 15.44
N LEU A 451 15.83 -4.48 14.20
CA LEU A 451 15.90 -5.81 13.62
C LEU A 451 17.36 -6.26 13.43
N ASN A 452 17.59 -7.56 13.57
CA ASN A 452 18.83 -8.24 13.17
C ASN A 452 18.57 -9.25 12.03
N LEU A 453 19.64 -9.88 11.50
CA LEU A 453 19.52 -10.82 10.39
C LEU A 453 18.65 -12.06 10.70
N ASP A 454 18.64 -12.54 11.95
CA ASP A 454 17.79 -13.67 12.35
C ASP A 454 16.31 -13.25 12.37
N ASP A 455 15.99 -12.00 12.75
CA ASP A 455 14.64 -11.45 12.62
C ASP A 455 14.22 -11.37 11.14
N ILE A 456 15.14 -11.02 10.24
CA ILE A 456 14.89 -10.96 8.79
C ILE A 456 14.65 -12.37 8.22
N GLN A 457 15.48 -13.37 8.59
CA GLN A 457 15.25 -14.76 8.20
C GLN A 457 13.91 -15.29 8.74
N THR A 458 13.57 -14.97 10.00
CA THR A 458 12.29 -15.36 10.60
C THR A 458 11.10 -14.76 9.83
N LYS A 459 11.19 -13.49 9.41
CA LYS A 459 10.19 -12.85 8.55
C LYS A 459 10.10 -13.55 7.19
N LEU A 460 11.24 -13.86 6.57
CA LEU A 460 11.30 -14.56 5.28
C LEU A 460 10.64 -15.93 5.35
N ASP A 461 10.99 -16.74 6.35
CA ASP A 461 10.43 -18.06 6.59
C ASP A 461 8.92 -18.00 6.80
N ARG A 462 8.44 -16.99 7.54
CA ARG A 462 7.01 -16.77 7.75
C ARG A 462 6.29 -16.49 6.43
N GLU A 463 6.77 -15.55 5.62
CA GLU A 463 6.10 -15.20 4.35
C GLU A 463 6.10 -16.37 3.36
N ILE A 464 7.18 -17.15 3.29
CA ILE A 464 7.23 -18.35 2.46
C ILE A 464 6.31 -19.45 3.00
N SER A 465 6.28 -19.65 4.32
CA SER A 465 5.39 -20.65 4.95
C SER A 465 3.92 -20.39 4.64
N LYS A 466 3.49 -19.13 4.56
CA LYS A 466 2.13 -18.77 4.11
C LYS A 466 1.86 -19.32 2.71
N MET A 467 2.78 -19.12 1.76
CA MET A 467 2.63 -19.65 0.39
C MET A 467 2.58 -21.18 0.36
N LEU A 468 3.44 -21.86 1.14
CA LEU A 468 3.47 -23.33 1.23
C LEU A 468 2.18 -23.91 1.82
N GLN A 469 1.52 -23.19 2.72
CA GLN A 469 0.26 -23.62 3.34
C GLN A 469 -0.95 -23.33 2.45
N THR A 470 -0.95 -22.17 1.77
CA THR A 470 -2.06 -21.71 0.93
C THR A 470 -2.08 -22.41 -0.44
N GLY A 471 -0.91 -22.76 -0.99
CA GLY A 471 -0.78 -23.29 -2.35
C GLY A 471 -0.53 -22.20 -3.39
N HIS A 472 -0.72 -22.53 -4.67
CA HIS A 472 -0.40 -21.60 -5.75
C HIS A 472 -1.34 -20.39 -5.74
N LEU A 473 -0.77 -19.21 -6.00
CA LEU A 473 -1.46 -17.93 -5.86
C LEU A 473 -1.78 -17.32 -7.22
N SER A 474 -2.95 -16.69 -7.33
CA SER A 474 -3.33 -15.84 -8.46
C SER A 474 -2.45 -14.57 -8.52
N PRO A 475 -2.52 -13.75 -9.59
CA PRO A 475 -1.98 -12.40 -9.54
C PRO A 475 -2.58 -11.58 -8.38
N GLY A 476 -1.85 -10.56 -7.95
CA GLY A 476 -2.28 -9.63 -6.91
C GLY A 476 -3.36 -8.67 -7.43
N TYR A 477 -4.42 -8.50 -6.65
CA TYR A 477 -5.54 -7.61 -6.94
C TYR A 477 -5.41 -6.34 -6.07
N TYR A 478 -5.05 -5.21 -6.67
CA TYR A 478 -4.87 -3.92 -5.98
C TYR A 478 -4.93 -2.76 -6.98
N ASN A 479 -5.59 -1.66 -6.61
CA ASN A 479 -5.83 -0.54 -7.51
C ASN A 479 -4.74 0.56 -7.37
N GLY A 480 -3.76 0.59 -8.27
CA GLY A 480 -2.68 1.61 -8.17
C GLY A 480 -1.67 1.76 -9.33
N THR A 481 -1.89 1.20 -10.52
CA THR A 481 -0.86 1.09 -11.58
C THR A 481 -1.14 1.89 -12.85
N LEU A 482 -1.79 3.04 -12.74
CA LEU A 482 -2.48 3.59 -13.91
C LEU A 482 -1.55 4.18 -14.97
N GLY A 483 -1.93 4.00 -16.24
CA GLY A 483 -1.18 4.45 -17.42
C GLY A 483 -0.27 3.41 -18.07
N HIS A 484 -0.02 2.26 -17.42
CA HIS A 484 0.79 1.18 -18.00
C HIS A 484 0.10 -0.17 -17.85
N THR A 485 -0.75 -0.50 -18.83
CA THR A 485 -1.53 -1.76 -18.86
C THR A 485 -0.64 -3.00 -18.71
N GLU A 486 0.59 -2.94 -19.22
CA GLU A 486 1.52 -4.05 -19.14
C GLU A 486 2.02 -4.39 -17.73
N LEU A 487 1.89 -3.45 -16.79
CA LEU A 487 2.24 -3.57 -15.36
C LEU A 487 0.99 -3.57 -14.47
N GLY A 488 -0.22 -3.63 -15.06
CA GLY A 488 -1.50 -3.46 -14.38
C GLY A 488 -1.78 -4.51 -13.30
N ASN A 489 -1.43 -5.77 -13.57
CA ASN A 489 -1.58 -6.87 -12.62
C ASN A 489 -0.25 -7.19 -11.94
N TYR A 490 -0.25 -7.22 -10.60
CA TYR A 490 0.93 -7.57 -9.82
C TYR A 490 1.19 -9.07 -9.84
N PHE A 491 2.44 -9.47 -10.08
CA PHE A 491 2.88 -10.87 -10.06
C PHE A 491 2.13 -11.75 -11.07
N GLU A 492 1.62 -11.17 -12.15
CA GLU A 492 0.96 -11.91 -13.21
C GLU A 492 1.95 -12.75 -14.02
N ASN A 493 3.20 -12.29 -14.13
CA ASN A 493 4.23 -13.06 -14.82
C ASN A 493 4.68 -14.25 -13.93
N PRO A 494 4.61 -15.50 -14.42
CA PRO A 494 5.11 -16.65 -13.66
C PRO A 494 6.61 -16.57 -13.34
N GLY A 495 7.39 -15.78 -14.10
CA GLY A 495 8.79 -15.49 -13.83
C GLY A 495 9.04 -14.82 -12.49
N ASP A 496 8.14 -13.94 -12.04
CA ASP A 496 8.32 -13.20 -10.78
C ASP A 496 8.36 -14.15 -9.58
N THR A 497 7.45 -15.13 -9.56
CA THR A 497 7.40 -16.14 -8.49
C THR A 497 8.60 -17.08 -8.57
N LEU A 498 8.97 -17.53 -9.78
CA LEU A 498 10.11 -18.43 -9.98
C LEU A 498 11.42 -17.76 -9.55
N TYR A 499 11.64 -16.52 -9.98
CA TYR A 499 12.79 -15.70 -9.61
C TYR A 499 12.85 -15.51 -8.09
N THR A 500 11.79 -14.97 -7.50
CA THR A 500 11.76 -14.58 -6.09
C THR A 500 12.03 -15.77 -5.16
N LEU A 501 11.33 -16.88 -5.37
CA LEU A 501 11.44 -18.04 -4.49
C LEU A 501 12.77 -18.79 -4.67
N THR A 502 13.29 -18.85 -5.91
CA THR A 502 14.61 -19.45 -6.16
C THR A 502 15.71 -18.62 -5.49
N GLN A 503 15.61 -17.29 -5.52
CA GLN A 503 16.54 -16.41 -4.83
C GLN A 503 16.44 -16.49 -3.30
N ALA A 504 15.25 -16.77 -2.76
CA ALA A 504 15.04 -16.95 -1.32
C ALA A 504 15.54 -18.32 -0.81
N TYR A 505 15.55 -19.34 -1.66
CA TYR A 505 15.88 -20.73 -1.29
C TYR A 505 17.19 -20.91 -0.48
N PRO A 506 18.29 -20.18 -0.74
CA PRO A 506 19.51 -20.31 0.06
C PRO A 506 19.39 -19.75 1.48
N TYR A 507 18.44 -18.83 1.71
CA TYR A 507 18.35 -18.00 2.91
C TYR A 507 17.24 -18.41 3.88
N VAL A 508 16.36 -19.33 3.49
CA VAL A 508 15.36 -19.90 4.41
C VAL A 508 15.97 -20.90 5.38
N SER A 509 15.30 -21.13 6.51
CA SER A 509 15.70 -22.20 7.44
C SER A 509 15.53 -23.60 6.85
N ASP A 510 16.30 -24.55 7.37
CA ASP A 510 16.26 -25.96 6.96
C ASP A 510 14.88 -26.59 7.12
N ASN A 511 14.05 -26.08 8.04
CA ASN A 511 12.72 -26.62 8.33
C ASN A 511 11.72 -26.46 7.18
N ILE A 512 11.85 -25.40 6.38
CA ILE A 512 10.92 -25.13 5.26
C ILE A 512 11.57 -25.37 3.89
N LYS A 513 12.89 -25.54 3.85
CA LYS A 513 13.69 -25.61 2.63
C LYS A 513 13.24 -26.72 1.68
N VAL A 514 12.97 -27.92 2.20
CA VAL A 514 12.53 -29.07 1.41
C VAL A 514 11.17 -28.83 0.75
N ASP A 515 10.23 -28.26 1.48
CA ASP A 515 8.89 -27.98 0.96
C ASP A 515 8.89 -26.79 0.01
N LEU A 516 9.75 -25.80 0.24
CA LEU A 516 10.03 -24.72 -0.72
C LEU A 516 10.57 -25.25 -2.05
N GLU A 517 11.53 -26.17 -2.03
CA GLU A 517 12.03 -26.81 -3.25
C GLU A 517 10.90 -27.50 -4.04
N LYS A 518 10.03 -28.25 -3.35
CA LYS A 518 8.87 -28.91 -3.99
C LYS A 518 7.92 -27.88 -4.62
N TYR A 519 7.60 -26.82 -3.89
CA TYR A 519 6.74 -25.74 -4.37
C TYR A 519 7.32 -25.09 -5.63
N ILE A 520 8.61 -24.73 -5.61
CA ILE A 520 9.28 -24.09 -6.76
C ILE A 520 9.26 -25.04 -7.97
N LYS A 521 9.53 -26.32 -7.78
CA LYS A 521 9.48 -27.33 -8.86
C LYS A 521 8.06 -27.52 -9.41
N GLN A 522 7.02 -27.47 -8.56
CA GLN A 522 5.62 -27.48 -9.01
C GLN A 522 5.28 -26.24 -9.84
N HIS A 523 5.69 -25.05 -9.39
CA HIS A 523 5.49 -23.82 -10.13
C HIS A 523 6.19 -23.86 -11.50
N TYR A 524 7.43 -24.37 -11.53
CA TYR A 524 8.16 -24.59 -12.79
C TYR A 524 7.43 -25.57 -13.71
N LYS A 525 6.97 -26.72 -13.18
CA LYS A 525 6.21 -27.72 -13.91
C LYS A 525 4.99 -27.09 -14.59
N ARG A 526 4.22 -26.33 -13.81
CA ARG A 526 2.97 -25.69 -14.26
C ARG A 526 3.19 -24.67 -15.36
N TYR A 527 4.14 -23.76 -15.16
CA TYR A 527 4.23 -22.56 -15.99
C TYR A 527 5.29 -22.62 -17.09
N PHE A 528 6.35 -23.40 -16.91
CA PHE A 528 7.52 -23.39 -17.77
C PHE A 528 7.74 -24.73 -18.48
N GLU A 529 7.38 -25.84 -17.85
CA GLU A 529 7.71 -27.16 -18.39
C GLU A 529 6.83 -27.55 -19.58
N ASP A 530 5.52 -27.36 -19.48
CA ASP A 530 4.59 -27.90 -20.48
C ASP A 530 4.25 -26.88 -21.58
N ASN A 531 3.97 -25.61 -21.24
CA ASN A 531 3.39 -24.64 -22.19
C ASN A 531 4.10 -23.27 -22.28
N LEU A 532 5.15 -23.01 -21.48
CA LEU A 532 5.84 -21.70 -21.41
C LEU A 532 4.86 -20.52 -21.36
N TYR A 533 4.05 -20.48 -20.32
CA TYR A 533 3.06 -19.42 -20.10
C TYR A 533 3.76 -18.07 -19.86
N ALA A 534 3.17 -17.02 -20.41
CA ALA A 534 3.57 -15.64 -20.20
C ALA A 534 2.80 -14.99 -19.04
N ARG A 535 1.61 -15.52 -18.71
CA ARG A 535 0.71 -15.04 -17.66
C ARG A 535 0.21 -16.23 -16.83
N THR A 536 0.17 -16.06 -15.51
CA THR A 536 -0.25 -17.10 -14.55
C THR A 536 -1.76 -17.37 -14.60
N GLY A 537 -2.56 -16.34 -14.89
CA GLY A 537 -4.02 -16.35 -14.80
C GLY A 537 -4.54 -16.40 -13.37
N PHE A 538 -5.81 -16.11 -13.16
CA PHE A 538 -6.49 -16.14 -11.87
C PHE A 538 -7.22 -17.47 -11.59
N TRP A 539 -7.42 -18.31 -12.60
CA TRP A 539 -8.25 -19.52 -12.46
C TRP A 539 -7.66 -20.81 -13.06
N ILE A 540 -8.07 -21.95 -12.49
CA ILE A 540 -7.75 -23.32 -12.95
C ILE A 540 -9.04 -24.08 -13.21
N ASP A 541 -9.18 -24.60 -14.42
CA ASP A 541 -10.27 -25.54 -14.72
C ASP A 541 -10.00 -26.88 -14.05
N LYS A 542 -10.98 -27.38 -13.29
CA LYS A 542 -10.96 -28.72 -12.65
C LYS A 542 -9.68 -28.92 -11.81
N PRO A 543 -9.46 -28.09 -10.77
CA PRO A 543 -8.27 -28.18 -9.94
C PRO A 543 -8.19 -29.55 -9.25
N THR A 544 -6.97 -30.05 -9.12
CA THR A 544 -6.66 -31.16 -8.20
C THR A 544 -6.58 -30.64 -6.77
N THR A 545 -6.65 -31.53 -5.77
CA THR A 545 -6.31 -31.15 -4.39
C THR A 545 -4.85 -30.70 -4.33
N TYR A 546 -4.56 -29.61 -3.62
CA TYR A 546 -3.19 -29.17 -3.43
C TYR A 546 -2.40 -30.18 -2.59
N ASP A 547 -1.26 -30.65 -3.12
CA ASP A 547 -0.36 -31.57 -2.42
C ASP A 547 1.09 -31.36 -2.90
N LEU A 548 1.95 -30.89 -2.00
CA LEU A 548 3.37 -30.65 -2.28
C LEU A 548 4.13 -31.91 -2.70
N ASN A 549 3.67 -33.10 -2.32
CA ASN A 549 4.33 -34.36 -2.66
C ASN A 549 3.94 -34.90 -4.05
N ASN A 550 2.99 -34.25 -4.74
CA ASN A 550 2.60 -34.58 -6.10
C ASN A 550 2.85 -33.39 -7.04
N ILE A 551 3.81 -33.52 -7.95
CA ILE A 551 4.26 -32.44 -8.84
C ILE A 551 3.15 -31.82 -9.72
N ASN A 552 2.03 -32.53 -9.93
CA ASN A 552 0.88 -32.07 -10.73
C ASN A 552 -0.33 -31.63 -9.88
N ALA A 553 -0.19 -31.59 -8.55
CA ALA A 553 -1.26 -31.31 -7.60
C ALA A 553 -1.27 -29.83 -7.16
N PHE A 554 -1.66 -28.93 -8.08
CA PHE A 554 -1.51 -27.48 -7.89
C PHE A 554 -2.54 -26.83 -6.96
N GLY A 555 -3.69 -27.47 -6.73
CA GLY A 555 -4.82 -26.80 -6.09
C GLY A 555 -5.60 -25.89 -7.04
N GLN A 556 -6.63 -25.24 -6.51
CA GLN A 556 -7.19 -24.02 -7.09
C GLN A 556 -6.29 -22.84 -6.72
N LEU A 557 -6.11 -21.87 -7.62
CA LEU A 557 -5.35 -20.66 -7.28
C LEU A 557 -6.04 -19.89 -6.15
N GLN A 558 -5.26 -19.48 -5.16
CA GLN A 558 -5.73 -18.69 -4.02
C GLN A 558 -5.39 -17.21 -4.19
N THR A 559 -6.18 -16.32 -3.61
CA THR A 559 -5.92 -14.88 -3.65
C THR A 559 -4.72 -14.49 -2.79
N ARG A 560 -4.00 -13.45 -3.22
CA ARG A 560 -2.98 -12.75 -2.41
C ARG A 560 -3.58 -11.64 -1.53
N ALA A 561 -4.73 -11.12 -1.95
CA ALA A 561 -5.30 -9.90 -1.40
C ALA A 561 -5.90 -10.12 0.00
N TRP A 562 -5.68 -9.15 0.88
CA TRP A 562 -6.32 -9.09 2.18
C TRP A 562 -7.84 -8.86 2.06
N MET A 563 -8.26 -8.09 1.06
CA MET A 563 -9.65 -7.70 0.89
C MET A 563 -10.55 -8.88 0.49
N PRO A 564 -11.82 -8.89 0.91
CA PRO A 564 -12.81 -9.76 0.31
C PRO A 564 -13.05 -9.30 -1.15
N LEU A 565 -12.84 -10.21 -2.11
CA LEU A 565 -13.18 -9.93 -3.50
C LEU A 565 -14.70 -9.70 -3.63
N PRO A 566 -15.15 -8.65 -4.34
CA PRO A 566 -16.56 -8.52 -4.67
C PRO A 566 -17.07 -9.79 -5.38
N PRO A 567 -18.28 -10.29 -5.07
CA PRO A 567 -18.82 -11.49 -5.70
C PRO A 567 -18.84 -11.44 -7.25
N GLU A 568 -19.07 -10.26 -7.82
CA GLU A 568 -19.04 -10.02 -9.27
C GLU A 568 -17.62 -10.26 -9.85
N VAL A 569 -16.59 -9.76 -9.16
CA VAL A 569 -15.19 -9.99 -9.52
C VAL A 569 -14.80 -11.45 -9.33
N ALA A 570 -15.25 -12.08 -8.23
CA ALA A 570 -15.00 -13.49 -7.94
C ALA A 570 -15.63 -14.45 -8.96
N LEU A 571 -16.65 -14.00 -9.70
CA LEU A 571 -17.19 -14.74 -10.84
C LEU A 571 -16.39 -14.46 -12.11
N ASP A 572 -16.03 -13.21 -12.37
CA ASP A 572 -15.23 -12.83 -13.55
C ASP A 572 -13.86 -13.55 -13.59
N ILE A 573 -13.20 -13.71 -12.44
CA ILE A 573 -11.86 -14.33 -12.36
C ILE A 573 -11.82 -15.72 -13.02
N GLN A 574 -12.95 -16.43 -13.12
CA GLN A 574 -13.05 -17.76 -13.75
C GLN A 574 -12.75 -17.73 -15.25
N GLY A 575 -12.97 -16.58 -15.91
CA GLY A 575 -12.61 -16.34 -17.31
C GLY A 575 -11.12 -16.15 -17.55
N HIS A 576 -10.36 -15.79 -16.50
CA HIS A 576 -8.96 -15.37 -16.61
C HIS A 576 -7.98 -16.53 -16.32
N LYS A 577 -7.65 -17.29 -17.35
CA LYS A 577 -6.79 -18.50 -17.25
C LYS A 577 -5.33 -18.20 -17.62
N ALA A 578 -4.42 -19.13 -17.29
CA ALA A 578 -3.03 -19.05 -17.71
C ALA A 578 -2.93 -18.89 -19.24
N SER A 579 -2.10 -17.96 -19.70
CA SER A 579 -2.00 -17.60 -21.12
C SER A 579 -0.56 -17.58 -21.59
N THR A 580 -0.34 -18.07 -22.81
CA THR A 580 0.95 -17.97 -23.51
C THR A 580 1.12 -16.63 -24.20
N GLN A 581 0.06 -15.80 -24.21
CA GLN A 581 0.07 -14.44 -24.74
C GLN A 581 0.35 -13.45 -23.61
N VAL A 582 1.06 -12.38 -23.94
CA VAL A 582 1.25 -11.23 -23.05
C VAL A 582 0.04 -10.29 -23.12
N VAL A 583 -0.09 -9.42 -22.11
CA VAL A 583 -1.00 -8.28 -22.15
C VAL A 583 -0.50 -7.21 -23.14
N TYR A 584 -1.41 -6.35 -23.60
CA TYR A 584 -1.07 -5.20 -24.43
C TYR A 584 -0.05 -4.28 -23.73
N GLY A 585 0.87 -3.70 -24.51
CA GLY A 585 1.91 -2.79 -24.02
C GLY A 585 3.33 -3.40 -23.97
N TRP A 586 3.45 -4.74 -23.91
CA TRP A 586 4.75 -5.41 -23.96
C TRP A 586 5.32 -5.53 -25.39
N PRO A 587 6.63 -5.36 -25.59
CA PRO A 587 7.27 -5.43 -26.91
C PRO A 587 7.74 -6.85 -27.31
N TRP A 588 7.33 -7.87 -26.56
CA TRP A 588 7.75 -9.26 -26.73
C TRP A 588 6.53 -10.19 -26.75
N SER A 589 6.69 -11.37 -27.35
CA SER A 589 5.67 -12.43 -27.28
C SER A 589 5.85 -13.36 -26.07
N TYR A 590 7.01 -13.28 -25.40
CA TYR A 590 7.30 -13.98 -24.16
C TYR A 590 8.21 -13.09 -23.30
N PRO A 591 7.93 -12.92 -21.99
CA PRO A 591 8.74 -12.05 -21.15
C PRO A 591 10.20 -12.49 -21.09
N GLN A 592 11.12 -11.63 -21.54
CA GLN A 592 12.52 -12.02 -21.69
C GLN A 592 13.19 -12.29 -20.33
N HIS A 593 12.79 -11.59 -19.27
CA HIS A 593 13.27 -11.83 -17.90
C HIS A 593 12.82 -13.20 -17.33
N ASN A 594 11.88 -13.92 -17.96
CA ASN A 594 11.58 -15.30 -17.58
C ASN A 594 12.76 -16.24 -17.85
N ILE A 595 13.58 -15.93 -18.86
CA ILE A 595 14.78 -16.71 -19.19
C ILE A 595 15.81 -16.59 -18.05
N TYR A 596 15.88 -15.43 -17.40
CA TYR A 596 16.69 -15.23 -16.19
C TYR A 596 16.20 -16.09 -15.02
N ALA A 597 14.90 -16.10 -14.77
CA ALA A 597 14.30 -16.97 -13.74
C ALA A 597 14.55 -18.46 -14.03
N MET A 598 14.46 -18.88 -15.30
CA MET A 598 14.76 -20.25 -15.73
C MET A 598 16.22 -20.63 -15.49
N TRP A 599 17.16 -19.71 -15.75
CA TRP A 599 18.59 -19.92 -15.46
C TRP A 599 18.82 -20.16 -13.97
N LEU A 600 18.34 -19.26 -13.11
CA LEU A 600 18.52 -19.38 -11.66
C LEU A 600 17.94 -20.70 -11.13
N PHE A 601 16.76 -21.09 -11.63
CA PHE A 601 16.14 -22.35 -11.28
C PHE A 601 16.98 -23.56 -11.72
N ALA A 602 17.50 -23.54 -12.95
CA ALA A 602 18.35 -24.59 -13.49
C ALA A 602 19.65 -24.73 -12.71
N ASP A 603 20.30 -23.62 -12.40
CA ASP A 603 21.53 -23.56 -11.62
C ASP A 603 21.32 -24.12 -10.20
N THR A 604 20.25 -23.66 -9.54
CA THR A 604 19.96 -24.05 -8.16
C THR A 604 19.64 -25.55 -8.02
N PHE A 605 18.81 -26.11 -8.91
CA PHE A 605 18.25 -27.45 -8.72
C PHE A 605 18.77 -28.52 -9.68
N TYR A 606 19.35 -28.12 -10.82
CA TYR A 606 19.67 -29.04 -11.93
C TYR A 606 21.07 -28.87 -12.51
N GLN A 607 21.98 -28.13 -11.88
CA GLN A 607 23.39 -27.99 -12.31
C GLN A 607 24.10 -29.32 -12.62
N ASN A 608 23.65 -30.43 -12.03
CA ASN A 608 24.23 -31.77 -12.22
C ASN A 608 23.38 -32.70 -13.11
N ASP A 609 22.32 -32.22 -13.75
CA ASP A 609 21.41 -33.00 -14.60
C ASP A 609 21.41 -32.46 -16.04
N GLN A 610 22.35 -32.92 -16.85
CA GLN A 610 22.57 -32.44 -18.22
C GLN A 610 21.32 -32.59 -19.11
N ALA A 611 20.50 -33.63 -18.93
CA ALA A 611 19.30 -33.83 -19.73
C ALA A 611 18.25 -32.74 -19.44
N LYS A 612 18.10 -32.37 -18.17
CA LYS A 612 17.24 -31.24 -17.79
C LYS A 612 17.83 -29.92 -18.26
N LEU A 613 19.13 -29.67 -18.09
CA LEU A 613 19.78 -28.45 -18.56
C LEU A 613 19.59 -28.26 -20.07
N ASP A 614 19.77 -29.31 -20.87
CA ASP A 614 19.53 -29.30 -22.32
C ASP A 614 18.07 -28.96 -22.66
N ASN A 615 17.11 -29.50 -21.91
CA ASN A 615 15.69 -29.21 -22.09
C ASN A 615 15.34 -27.76 -21.77
N ILE A 616 15.81 -27.25 -20.62
CA ILE A 616 15.56 -25.88 -20.17
C ILE A 616 16.21 -24.88 -21.15
N TYR A 617 17.45 -25.13 -21.56
CA TYR A 617 18.14 -24.32 -22.56
C TYR A 617 17.39 -24.29 -23.90
N SER A 618 16.93 -25.45 -24.40
CA SER A 618 16.18 -25.53 -25.65
C SER A 618 14.88 -24.72 -25.60
N LYS A 619 14.17 -24.75 -24.47
CA LYS A 619 12.97 -23.94 -24.22
C LYS A 619 13.29 -22.45 -24.17
N ALA A 620 14.30 -22.04 -23.41
CA ALA A 620 14.74 -20.65 -23.35
C ALA A 620 15.11 -20.13 -24.75
N LYS A 621 15.90 -20.89 -25.51
CA LYS A 621 16.28 -20.56 -26.89
C LYS A 621 15.07 -20.38 -27.80
N SER A 622 14.01 -21.18 -27.63
CA SER A 622 12.79 -21.09 -28.45
C SER A 622 11.97 -19.81 -28.21
N LYS A 623 12.20 -19.11 -27.10
CA LYS A 623 11.48 -17.88 -26.70
C LYS A 623 12.37 -16.64 -26.63
N LEU A 624 13.66 -16.80 -26.87
CA LEU A 624 14.63 -15.71 -26.90
C LEU A 624 14.35 -14.79 -28.08
N GLN A 625 14.11 -13.52 -27.79
CA GLN A 625 14.05 -12.47 -28.80
C GLN A 625 15.44 -11.88 -28.95
N THR A 626 16.05 -11.99 -30.13
CA THR A 626 17.47 -11.62 -30.34
C THR A 626 17.73 -10.13 -30.53
N ALA A 627 16.67 -9.32 -30.70
CA ALA A 627 16.76 -7.87 -30.88
C ALA A 627 15.85 -7.19 -29.86
N ALA A 628 16.43 -6.24 -29.11
CA ALA A 628 15.64 -5.38 -28.23
C ALA A 628 14.90 -4.29 -29.03
N PRO A 629 13.90 -3.62 -28.43
CA PRO A 629 13.30 -2.41 -28.98
C PRO A 629 14.33 -1.32 -29.31
N ASP A 630 13.87 -0.31 -30.07
CA ASP A 630 14.65 0.89 -30.35
C ASP A 630 15.01 1.65 -29.06
N ASP A 631 16.06 2.47 -29.15
CA ASP A 631 16.59 3.17 -27.97
C ASP A 631 15.56 4.10 -27.34
N GLU A 632 14.70 4.77 -28.11
CA GLU A 632 13.66 5.68 -27.57
C GLU A 632 12.66 4.90 -26.70
N THR A 633 12.18 3.75 -27.17
CA THR A 633 11.33 2.86 -26.37
C THR A 633 12.02 2.42 -25.07
N LEU A 634 13.32 2.08 -25.13
CA LEU A 634 14.10 1.66 -23.96
C LEU A 634 14.33 2.81 -22.97
N HIS A 635 14.47 4.05 -23.45
CA HIS A 635 14.55 5.25 -22.62
C HIS A 635 13.23 5.57 -21.92
N ASP A 636 12.13 5.49 -22.66
CA ASP A 636 10.80 5.80 -22.13
C ASP A 636 10.34 4.72 -21.14
N LYS A 637 10.73 3.46 -21.38
CA LYS A 637 10.34 2.31 -20.54
C LYS A 637 11.57 1.53 -20.05
N PRO A 638 12.35 2.07 -19.09
CA PRO A 638 13.57 1.42 -18.62
C PRO A 638 13.36 0.03 -17.99
N TRP A 639 12.15 -0.29 -17.53
CA TRP A 639 11.81 -1.64 -17.05
C TRP A 639 11.78 -2.70 -18.17
N ILE A 640 11.49 -2.31 -19.41
CA ILE A 640 11.65 -3.16 -20.60
C ILE A 640 13.15 -3.36 -20.88
N HIS A 641 13.94 -2.29 -20.80
CA HIS A 641 15.39 -2.35 -20.97
C HIS A 641 16.05 -3.31 -19.96
N ASN A 642 15.71 -3.15 -18.69
CA ASN A 642 16.17 -4.02 -17.61
C ASN A 642 15.75 -5.48 -17.86
N ALA A 643 14.53 -5.73 -18.34
CA ALA A 643 14.04 -7.08 -18.64
C ALA A 643 14.80 -7.77 -19.81
N PHE A 644 15.21 -7.03 -20.84
CA PHE A 644 16.06 -7.59 -21.91
C PHE A 644 17.46 -7.91 -21.41
N ILE A 645 18.06 -7.02 -20.60
CA ILE A 645 19.37 -7.27 -19.97
C ILE A 645 19.30 -8.53 -19.11
N ALA A 646 18.25 -8.67 -18.29
CA ALA A 646 18.01 -9.87 -17.49
C ALA A 646 17.92 -11.12 -18.39
N GLY A 647 17.08 -11.07 -19.43
CA GLY A 647 16.88 -12.20 -20.35
C GLY A 647 18.16 -12.66 -21.04
N TYR A 648 18.98 -11.73 -21.54
CA TYR A 648 20.26 -12.06 -22.18
C TYR A 648 21.30 -12.58 -21.19
N THR A 649 21.37 -11.98 -19.99
CA THR A 649 22.24 -12.47 -18.91
C THR A 649 21.87 -13.90 -18.54
N GLY A 650 20.57 -14.17 -18.33
CA GLY A 650 20.05 -15.50 -18.05
C GLY A 650 20.33 -16.49 -19.18
N PHE A 651 20.12 -16.08 -20.44
CA PHE A 651 20.35 -16.95 -21.59
C PHE A 651 21.81 -17.37 -21.72
N LEU A 652 22.75 -16.42 -21.59
CA LEU A 652 24.18 -16.69 -21.73
C LEU A 652 24.71 -17.60 -20.62
N ASN A 653 24.25 -17.40 -19.38
CA ASN A 653 24.61 -18.27 -18.27
C ASN A 653 23.97 -19.66 -18.39
N LEU A 654 22.72 -19.75 -18.81
CA LEU A 654 22.07 -21.04 -19.06
C LEU A 654 22.73 -21.81 -20.22
N GLN A 655 23.21 -21.10 -21.24
CA GLN A 655 23.97 -21.68 -22.34
C GLN A 655 25.29 -22.31 -21.86
N GLU A 656 25.98 -21.62 -20.95
CA GLU A 656 27.19 -22.12 -20.30
C GLU A 656 26.89 -23.33 -19.43
N LEU A 657 25.89 -23.22 -18.56
CA LEU A 657 25.45 -24.30 -17.68
C LEU A 657 25.05 -25.56 -18.46
N ALA A 658 24.38 -25.40 -19.61
CA ALA A 658 23.99 -26.51 -20.49
C ALA A 658 25.10 -26.99 -21.44
N ASN A 659 26.34 -26.47 -21.33
CA ASN A 659 27.46 -26.83 -22.21
C ASN A 659 27.17 -26.61 -23.71
N LYS A 660 26.45 -25.54 -24.08
CA LYS A 660 26.05 -25.23 -25.47
C LYS A 660 26.81 -24.06 -26.10
N THR A 661 27.79 -23.49 -25.39
CA THR A 661 28.60 -22.35 -25.86
C THR A 661 29.26 -22.59 -27.21
N GLY A 662 29.77 -23.81 -27.45
CA GLY A 662 30.34 -24.19 -28.75
C GLY A 662 29.29 -24.44 -29.83
N SER A 663 28.22 -25.20 -29.52
CA SER A 663 27.19 -25.58 -30.49
C SER A 663 26.37 -24.39 -31.01
N ASP A 664 26.20 -23.34 -30.20
CA ASP A 664 25.43 -22.15 -30.52
C ASP A 664 26.29 -20.86 -30.47
N ALA A 665 27.57 -20.96 -30.83
CA ALA A 665 28.54 -19.86 -30.75
C ALA A 665 28.11 -18.60 -31.52
N SER A 666 27.51 -18.75 -32.71
CA SER A 666 27.03 -17.60 -33.50
C SER A 666 25.87 -16.86 -32.81
N LEU A 667 24.93 -17.61 -32.22
CA LEU A 667 23.84 -17.01 -31.45
C LEU A 667 24.38 -16.33 -30.19
N ARG A 668 25.35 -16.96 -29.51
CA ARG A 668 26.04 -16.38 -28.35
C ARG A 668 26.64 -15.02 -28.70
N ALA A 669 27.41 -14.93 -29.78
CA ALA A 669 28.05 -13.69 -30.20
C ALA A 669 27.03 -12.58 -30.50
N THR A 670 25.89 -12.90 -31.12
CA THR A 670 24.79 -11.95 -31.34
C THR A 670 24.25 -11.42 -30.01
N ILE A 671 23.98 -12.31 -29.06
CA ILE A 671 23.40 -11.94 -27.76
C ILE A 671 24.41 -11.18 -26.89
N GLU A 672 25.68 -11.56 -26.89
CA GLU A 672 26.75 -10.81 -26.20
C GLU A 672 26.90 -9.41 -26.77
N THR A 673 26.84 -9.26 -28.10
CA THR A 673 26.91 -7.94 -28.75
C THR A 673 25.74 -7.05 -28.32
N GLU A 674 24.52 -7.59 -28.36
CA GLU A 674 23.32 -6.83 -27.98
C GLU A 674 23.28 -6.54 -26.47
N LEU A 675 23.67 -7.49 -25.61
CA LEU A 675 23.77 -7.26 -24.17
C LEU A 675 24.77 -6.13 -23.86
N ASN A 676 25.95 -6.15 -24.49
CA ASN A 676 26.94 -5.09 -24.32
C ASN A 676 26.41 -3.72 -24.79
N ARG A 677 25.67 -3.69 -25.90
CA ARG A 677 25.01 -2.46 -26.38
C ARG A 677 24.00 -1.96 -25.36
N LEU A 678 23.15 -2.84 -24.84
CA LEU A 678 22.13 -2.48 -23.84
C LEU A 678 22.74 -2.01 -22.52
N LEU A 679 23.78 -2.66 -22.01
CA LEU A 679 24.51 -2.25 -20.81
C LEU A 679 25.16 -0.87 -21.01
N ALA A 680 25.84 -0.65 -22.14
CA ALA A 680 26.43 0.63 -22.48
C ALA A 680 25.37 1.73 -22.61
N LEU A 681 24.24 1.47 -23.27
CA LEU A 681 23.12 2.41 -23.35
C LEU A 681 22.61 2.76 -21.96
N ARG A 682 22.45 1.76 -21.08
CA ARG A 682 21.93 1.95 -19.73
C ARG A 682 22.80 2.86 -18.86
N SER A 683 24.11 2.68 -18.90
CA SER A 683 25.05 3.47 -18.08
C SER A 683 25.37 4.84 -18.69
N ASN A 684 25.57 4.91 -20.01
CA ASN A 684 25.92 6.16 -20.68
C ASN A 684 24.76 7.17 -20.67
N ASP A 685 23.52 6.68 -20.81
CA ASP A 685 22.34 7.53 -20.87
C ASP A 685 21.29 7.15 -19.80
N PHE A 686 21.78 6.97 -18.56
CA PHE A 686 20.90 6.89 -17.40
C PHE A 686 20.22 8.25 -17.17
N ARG A 687 18.89 8.29 -17.30
CA ARG A 687 18.07 9.48 -17.10
C ARG A 687 17.21 9.33 -15.84
N LYS A 688 17.43 10.20 -14.86
CA LYS A 688 16.58 10.28 -13.66
C LYS A 688 15.20 10.88 -13.97
N ASP A 689 15.13 11.85 -14.87
CA ASP A 689 13.92 12.62 -15.16
C ASP A 689 13.00 11.90 -16.15
N GLN A 690 11.72 11.81 -15.81
CA GLN A 690 10.69 11.15 -16.62
C GLN A 690 10.44 11.90 -17.95
N PRO A 691 10.19 11.20 -19.07
CA PRO A 691 10.06 11.81 -20.40
C PRO A 691 8.65 12.34 -20.75
N TRP A 692 7.61 12.07 -19.95
CA TRP A 692 6.22 12.48 -20.21
C TRP A 692 5.95 13.92 -19.78
N VAL A 693 6.69 14.85 -20.38
CA VAL A 693 6.56 16.32 -20.23
C VAL A 693 6.49 17.00 -21.59
N GLY A 694 6.04 18.25 -21.62
CA GLY A 694 5.94 19.05 -22.86
C GLY A 694 5.09 18.34 -23.90
N ASP A 695 5.60 18.15 -25.12
CA ASP A 695 4.87 17.50 -26.22
C ASP A 695 4.44 16.05 -25.90
N LYS A 696 5.09 15.37 -24.95
CA LYS A 696 4.73 14.00 -24.52
C LYS A 696 3.71 13.97 -23.37
N SER A 697 3.23 15.12 -22.88
CA SER A 697 2.34 15.20 -21.69
C SER A 697 0.83 15.17 -21.98
N GLU A 698 0.42 14.85 -23.22
CA GLU A 698 -0.99 14.81 -23.68
C GLU A 698 -1.95 14.18 -22.66
N GLU A 699 -3.20 14.67 -22.65
CA GLU A 699 -4.26 14.16 -21.78
C GLU A 699 -4.36 12.62 -21.89
N GLY A 700 -4.35 11.94 -20.75
CA GLY A 700 -4.25 10.48 -20.65
C GLY A 700 -2.82 9.92 -20.52
N LYS A 701 -1.80 10.52 -21.17
CA LYS A 701 -0.40 10.11 -21.02
C LYS A 701 0.23 10.60 -19.72
N ILE A 702 -0.37 11.57 -19.04
CA ILE A 702 0.12 12.04 -17.75
C ILE A 702 0.21 10.92 -16.71
N TYR A 703 -0.67 9.92 -16.78
CA TYR A 703 -0.64 8.76 -15.90
C TYR A 703 0.58 7.87 -16.11
N ASN A 704 1.30 8.01 -17.23
CA ASN A 704 2.57 7.29 -17.42
C ASN A 704 3.63 7.68 -16.37
N ARG A 705 3.42 8.81 -15.67
CA ARG A 705 4.25 9.34 -14.60
C ARG A 705 4.01 8.67 -13.24
N SER A 706 3.05 7.74 -13.13
CA SER A 706 2.79 6.99 -11.88
C SER A 706 4.04 6.28 -11.34
N PHE A 707 5.03 5.99 -12.21
CA PHE A 707 6.30 5.34 -11.85
C PHE A 707 7.50 6.28 -11.74
N ASN A 708 7.31 7.59 -11.50
CA ASN A 708 8.39 8.60 -11.54
C ASN A 708 9.67 8.20 -10.81
N VAL A 709 9.55 7.69 -9.58
CA VAL A 709 10.67 7.27 -8.73
C VAL A 709 11.00 5.78 -8.84
N ALA A 710 10.13 4.99 -9.46
CA ALA A 710 10.26 3.53 -9.55
C ALA A 710 10.89 3.07 -10.88
N ARG A 711 10.56 3.74 -11.98
CA ARG A 711 10.71 3.22 -13.35
C ARG A 711 12.10 2.66 -13.67
N ASN A 712 13.15 3.31 -13.17
CA ASN A 712 14.52 2.97 -13.51
C ASN A 712 14.96 1.61 -12.95
N PHE A 713 14.30 1.11 -11.90
CA PHE A 713 14.74 -0.04 -11.13
C PHE A 713 13.78 -1.23 -11.19
N ILE A 714 12.60 -1.08 -11.80
CA ILE A 714 11.70 -2.21 -12.09
C ILE A 714 12.41 -3.22 -13.01
N ASN A 715 12.26 -4.52 -12.74
CA ASN A 715 12.92 -5.64 -13.43
C ASN A 715 14.46 -5.64 -13.37
N MET A 716 15.08 -4.86 -12.47
CA MET A 716 16.54 -4.86 -12.31
C MET A 716 17.01 -6.15 -11.60
N THR A 717 18.04 -6.78 -12.15
CA THR A 717 18.73 -7.91 -11.50
C THR A 717 19.95 -7.41 -10.72
N PRO A 718 20.49 -8.20 -9.76
CA PRO A 718 21.71 -7.84 -9.05
C PRO A 718 22.89 -7.52 -9.97
N GLU A 719 23.06 -8.27 -11.07
CA GLU A 719 24.17 -8.07 -12.03
C GLU A 719 24.06 -6.73 -12.77
N LEU A 720 22.84 -6.31 -13.11
CA LEU A 720 22.62 -4.96 -13.67
C LEU A 720 22.87 -3.88 -12.60
N GLY A 721 22.50 -4.15 -11.35
CA GLY A 721 22.81 -3.27 -10.22
C GLY A 721 24.32 -3.04 -10.07
N ASP A 722 25.10 -4.12 -10.04
CA ASP A 722 26.57 -4.08 -9.98
C ASP A 722 27.18 -3.37 -11.19
N TYR A 723 26.62 -3.58 -12.39
CA TYR A 723 27.06 -2.89 -13.58
C TYR A 723 26.82 -1.37 -13.48
N LEU A 724 25.65 -0.94 -12.98
CA LEU A 724 25.34 0.47 -12.77
C LEU A 724 26.18 1.08 -11.64
N HIS A 725 26.50 0.33 -10.58
CA HIS A 725 27.45 0.75 -9.56
C HIS A 725 28.81 1.09 -10.20
N ASN A 726 29.34 0.19 -11.03
CA ASN A 726 30.66 0.37 -11.60
C ASN A 726 30.73 1.45 -12.70
N ASN A 727 29.62 1.74 -13.39
CA ASN A 727 29.63 2.58 -14.60
C ASN A 727 28.78 3.87 -14.50
N ALA A 728 27.89 3.98 -13.51
CA ALA A 728 26.91 5.07 -13.42
C ALA A 728 26.55 5.48 -11.99
N LEU A 729 27.32 5.09 -10.95
CA LEU A 729 27.00 5.33 -9.53
C LEU A 729 26.58 6.77 -9.26
N ASN A 730 27.41 7.76 -9.61
CA ASN A 730 27.11 9.17 -9.36
C ASN A 730 25.77 9.64 -9.97
N LYS A 731 25.36 9.09 -11.13
CA LYS A 731 24.07 9.42 -11.75
C LYS A 731 22.92 8.82 -10.96
N VAL A 732 23.10 7.61 -10.44
CA VAL A 732 22.11 6.91 -9.63
C VAL A 732 22.00 7.53 -8.23
N GLU A 733 23.11 7.88 -7.58
CA GLU A 733 23.13 8.62 -6.31
C GLU A 733 22.34 9.92 -6.42
N THR A 734 22.61 10.70 -7.48
CA THR A 734 21.86 11.94 -7.76
C THR A 734 20.35 11.67 -7.90
N ALA A 735 19.97 10.58 -8.57
CA ALA A 735 18.57 10.21 -8.74
C ALA A 735 17.93 9.78 -7.40
N VAL A 736 18.59 8.90 -6.65
CA VAL A 736 18.10 8.37 -5.37
C VAL A 736 17.98 9.48 -4.32
N ASP A 737 18.93 10.42 -4.27
CA ASP A 737 18.87 11.57 -3.36
C ASP A 737 17.66 12.45 -3.66
N GLU A 738 17.40 12.75 -4.94
CA GLU A 738 16.20 13.49 -5.34
C GLU A 738 14.93 12.71 -5.04
N TYR A 739 14.87 11.42 -5.38
CA TYR A 739 13.71 10.58 -5.15
C TYR A 739 13.38 10.47 -3.65
N ASN A 740 14.38 10.34 -2.77
CA ASN A 740 14.20 10.40 -1.33
C ASN A 740 13.62 11.73 -0.85
N TRP A 741 13.96 12.84 -1.52
CA TRP A 741 13.45 14.17 -1.19
C TRP A 741 12.01 14.39 -1.68
N VAL A 742 11.68 13.99 -2.92
CA VAL A 742 10.36 14.22 -3.51
C VAL A 742 9.33 13.13 -3.21
N ALA A 743 9.76 11.99 -2.68
CA ALA A 743 8.93 10.84 -2.30
C ALA A 743 9.38 10.21 -0.98
N PRO A 744 9.50 10.94 0.15
CA PRO A 744 10.09 10.42 1.38
C PRO A 744 9.33 9.24 2.01
N TYR A 745 8.08 9.01 1.61
CA TYR A 745 7.25 7.88 2.05
C TYR A 745 7.27 6.70 1.06
N TRP A 746 8.22 6.63 0.11
CA TRP A 746 8.35 5.48 -0.81
C TRP A 746 8.46 4.13 -0.09
N VAL A 747 8.88 4.13 1.19
CA VAL A 747 8.98 2.95 2.04
C VAL A 747 7.63 2.40 2.49
N ALA A 748 6.62 3.26 2.62
CA ALA A 748 5.31 2.86 3.12
C ALA A 748 4.54 2.12 2.03
N THR A 749 4.16 0.88 2.31
CA THR A 749 3.33 0.11 1.37
C THR A 749 1.91 0.67 1.30
N ARG A 750 1.31 0.66 0.10
CA ARG A 750 -0.02 1.25 -0.18
C ARG A 750 -0.14 2.72 0.25
N TYR A 751 0.96 3.46 0.21
CA TYR A 751 0.96 4.89 0.53
C TYR A 751 0.08 5.69 -0.44
N GLU A 752 -0.48 6.79 0.03
CA GLU A 752 -1.59 7.46 -0.65
C GLU A 752 -1.15 8.75 -1.33
N ALA A 753 -0.18 8.60 -2.23
CA ALA A 753 0.25 9.67 -3.12
C ALA A 753 0.60 9.08 -4.48
N THR A 754 0.00 9.61 -5.53
CA THR A 754 0.38 9.30 -6.90
C THR A 754 -0.08 10.43 -7.83
N GLN A 755 0.10 10.23 -9.13
CA GLN A 755 -0.12 11.22 -10.18
C GLN A 755 -1.59 11.36 -10.59
N GLY A 756 -1.96 12.60 -10.96
CA GLY A 756 -3.28 12.91 -11.52
C GLY A 756 -4.43 12.66 -10.54
N GLU A 757 -5.49 12.03 -11.03
CA GLU A 757 -6.72 11.71 -10.28
C GLU A 757 -6.64 10.34 -9.56
N PHE A 758 -5.46 9.93 -9.13
CA PHE A 758 -5.29 8.66 -8.42
C PHE A 758 -4.73 8.90 -7.04
N SER A 759 -5.24 8.21 -6.04
CA SER A 759 -4.87 8.45 -4.64
C SER A 759 -3.89 7.45 -4.07
N SER A 760 -3.77 6.27 -4.66
CA SER A 760 -3.04 5.14 -4.08
C SER A 760 -1.81 4.86 -4.94
N ASP A 761 -0.63 4.81 -4.31
CA ASP A 761 0.61 4.53 -5.02
C ASP A 761 0.64 3.10 -5.56
N ASN A 762 1.41 2.93 -6.62
CA ASN A 762 1.73 1.63 -7.18
C ASN A 762 2.66 0.84 -6.23
N LEU A 763 2.61 -0.49 -6.26
CA LEU A 763 3.45 -1.33 -5.39
C LEU A 763 4.87 -1.55 -5.93
N TYR A 764 5.23 -0.95 -7.07
CA TYR A 764 6.58 -1.05 -7.62
C TYR A 764 7.54 -0.01 -7.02
N THR A 765 7.03 1.11 -6.49
CA THR A 765 7.83 2.18 -5.87
C THR A 765 8.75 1.67 -4.76
N HIS A 766 8.17 1.00 -3.76
CA HIS A 766 8.91 0.47 -2.60
C HIS A 766 10.05 -0.50 -2.98
N PRO A 767 9.81 -1.61 -3.72
CA PRO A 767 10.89 -2.53 -4.10
C PRO A 767 11.91 -1.90 -5.04
N ALA A 768 11.50 -1.03 -5.98
CA ALA A 768 12.40 -0.36 -6.90
C ALA A 768 13.44 0.49 -6.15
N MET A 769 12.98 1.34 -5.23
CA MET A 769 13.86 2.18 -4.40
C MET A 769 14.72 1.35 -3.47
N PHE A 770 14.16 0.29 -2.86
CA PHE A 770 14.90 -0.62 -1.99
C PHE A 770 16.03 -1.34 -2.76
N GLN A 771 15.76 -1.83 -3.97
CA GLN A 771 16.73 -2.53 -4.79
C GLN A 771 17.81 -1.61 -5.35
N ALA A 772 17.50 -0.34 -5.64
CA ALA A 772 18.52 0.66 -5.99
C ALA A 772 19.54 0.82 -4.86
N LYS A 773 19.06 0.93 -3.61
CA LYS A 773 19.90 0.98 -2.41
C LYS A 773 20.71 -0.30 -2.21
N ALA A 774 20.07 -1.46 -2.37
CA ALA A 774 20.71 -2.75 -2.11
C ALA A 774 21.71 -3.19 -3.19
N TYR A 775 21.40 -3.00 -4.47
CA TYR A 775 22.21 -3.54 -5.57
C TYR A 775 23.12 -2.49 -6.21
N ILE A 776 22.68 -1.23 -6.33
CA ILE A 776 23.50 -0.18 -6.95
C ILE A 776 24.31 0.58 -5.90
N LEU A 777 23.67 1.08 -4.85
CA LEU A 777 24.39 1.80 -3.78
C LEU A 777 25.14 0.84 -2.85
N GLN A 778 24.80 -0.45 -2.90
CA GLN A 778 25.40 -1.52 -2.09
C GLN A 778 25.38 -1.18 -0.59
N GLU A 779 24.28 -0.58 -0.13
CA GLU A 779 24.09 -0.25 1.28
C GLU A 779 24.15 -1.53 2.15
N PRO A 780 24.83 -1.49 3.31
CA PRO A 780 24.92 -2.66 4.17
C PRO A 780 23.56 -2.98 4.80
N ALA A 781 23.35 -4.26 5.19
CA ALA A 781 22.12 -4.73 5.85
C ALA A 781 21.62 -3.81 6.96
N GLU A 782 22.51 -3.25 7.78
CA GLU A 782 22.14 -2.36 8.90
C GLU A 782 21.42 -1.08 8.45
N GLN A 783 21.74 -0.55 7.26
CA GLN A 783 21.03 0.59 6.67
C GLN A 783 19.75 0.14 5.97
N LEU A 784 19.80 -0.96 5.23
CA LEU A 784 18.64 -1.51 4.53
C LEU A 784 17.50 -1.90 5.49
N MET A 785 17.82 -2.45 6.67
CA MET A 785 16.85 -2.84 7.69
C MET A 785 16.02 -1.66 8.23
N LYS A 786 16.48 -0.41 8.07
CA LYS A 786 15.71 0.80 8.44
C LYS A 786 14.52 1.04 7.51
N TYR A 787 14.52 0.42 6.33
CA TYR A 787 13.52 0.62 5.29
C TYR A 787 12.61 -0.61 5.09
N ILE A 788 12.56 -1.53 6.06
CA ILE A 788 11.60 -2.64 6.03
C ILE A 788 10.30 -2.22 6.72
N ASP A 789 9.24 -2.08 5.93
CA ASP A 789 7.88 -1.86 6.39
C ASP A 789 7.12 -3.21 6.55
N SER A 790 5.98 -3.36 5.87
CA SER A 790 5.04 -4.48 5.96
C SER A 790 4.68 -4.98 4.55
N PRO A 791 4.20 -6.22 4.40
CA PRO A 791 3.75 -6.72 3.10
C PRO A 791 2.42 -6.05 2.69
N ALA A 792 2.29 -5.72 1.41
CA ALA A 792 1.08 -5.14 0.80
C ALA A 792 -0.02 -6.19 0.53
N PHE A 793 0.34 -7.47 0.53
CA PHE A 793 -0.56 -8.62 0.35
C PHE A 793 -0.53 -9.55 1.57
N GLU A 794 -1.61 -10.29 1.80
CA GLU A 794 -1.74 -11.21 2.94
C GLU A 794 -0.76 -12.38 2.82
N THR A 795 -0.64 -12.91 1.60
CA THR A 795 0.22 -14.03 1.25
C THR A 795 0.93 -13.78 -0.08
N GLY A 796 2.19 -14.19 -0.16
CA GLY A 796 2.99 -14.11 -1.37
C GLY A 796 3.22 -12.70 -1.90
N ASP A 797 3.45 -11.70 -1.04
CA ASP A 797 4.03 -10.43 -1.50
C ASP A 797 5.48 -10.67 -1.93
N LEU A 798 5.69 -10.83 -3.24
CA LEU A 798 7.01 -11.14 -3.79
C LEU A 798 7.99 -9.97 -3.63
N PHE A 799 7.51 -8.73 -3.63
CA PHE A 799 8.35 -7.55 -3.44
C PHE A 799 8.89 -7.47 -2.02
N TYR A 800 8.05 -7.75 -1.02
CA TYR A 800 8.51 -7.84 0.36
C TYR A 800 9.54 -8.97 0.55
N ILE A 801 9.29 -10.14 -0.03
CA ILE A 801 10.24 -11.27 0.00
C ILE A 801 11.57 -10.89 -0.66
N GLN A 802 11.54 -10.22 -1.82
CA GLN A 802 12.76 -9.75 -2.49
C GLN A 802 13.57 -8.79 -1.62
N ASN A 803 12.93 -7.87 -0.90
CA ASN A 803 13.64 -6.94 -0.01
C ASN A 803 14.30 -7.65 1.18
N LEU A 804 13.62 -8.65 1.78
CA LEU A 804 14.21 -9.49 2.83
C LEU A 804 15.43 -10.25 2.31
N VAL A 805 15.34 -10.83 1.11
CA VAL A 805 16.45 -11.54 0.47
C VAL A 805 17.61 -10.59 0.16
N ALA A 806 17.34 -9.38 -0.31
CA ALA A 806 18.36 -8.38 -0.59
C ALA A 806 19.16 -7.99 0.67
N ILE A 807 18.51 -7.92 1.84
CA ILE A 807 19.21 -7.72 3.12
C ILE A 807 20.11 -8.92 3.44
N LEU A 808 19.59 -10.15 3.34
CA LEU A 808 20.32 -11.37 3.70
C LEU A 808 21.51 -11.63 2.77
N LYS A 809 21.44 -11.17 1.52
CA LYS A 809 22.54 -11.18 0.54
C LYS A 809 23.68 -10.24 0.89
N ASN A 810 23.36 -9.11 1.53
CA ASN A 810 24.29 -8.04 1.83
C ASN A 810 24.48 -7.89 3.34
N PRO A 811 25.01 -8.89 4.07
CA PRO A 811 25.02 -8.92 5.54
C PRO A 811 25.81 -7.79 6.22
N GLY A 812 26.41 -6.88 5.44
CA GLY A 812 27.24 -5.77 5.90
C GLY A 812 28.62 -6.23 6.36
N TYR A 813 29.56 -5.28 6.40
CA TYR A 813 30.85 -5.49 7.07
C TYR A 813 30.62 -5.74 8.56
N GLY A 814 31.05 -6.89 9.09
CA GLY A 814 30.83 -7.22 10.50
C GLY A 814 30.96 -8.70 10.81
N PHE A 815 30.21 -9.19 11.79
CA PHE A 815 30.25 -10.60 12.17
C PHE A 815 28.92 -11.08 12.75
N LYS A 816 28.67 -12.40 12.63
CA LYS A 816 27.56 -13.12 13.25
C LYS A 816 28.03 -13.79 14.54
N LEU A 817 27.20 -13.76 15.59
CA LEU A 817 27.42 -14.40 16.89
C LEU A 817 26.39 -15.53 17.08
N ASP A 818 26.81 -16.79 16.92
CA ASP A 818 25.96 -17.97 17.11
C ASP A 818 26.35 -18.69 18.40
N ILE A 819 25.37 -19.08 19.22
CA ILE A 819 25.63 -19.75 20.51
C ILE A 819 24.77 -21.01 20.64
N ALA A 820 25.42 -22.14 20.90
CA ALA A 820 24.75 -23.44 20.95
C ALA A 820 25.23 -24.31 22.12
N PRO A 821 24.30 -25.01 22.82
CA PRO A 821 22.85 -24.79 22.79
C PRO A 821 22.47 -23.47 23.49
N SER A 822 21.35 -22.84 23.14
CA SER A 822 20.92 -21.57 23.76
C SER A 822 20.34 -21.73 25.17
N ASN A 823 19.98 -22.96 25.56
CA ASN A 823 19.45 -23.29 26.88
C ASN A 823 20.04 -24.62 27.37
N GLN A 824 20.39 -24.71 28.65
CA GLN A 824 20.75 -25.97 29.32
C GLN A 824 20.13 -26.07 30.71
N SER A 825 20.07 -27.29 31.24
CA SER A 825 19.77 -27.56 32.64
C SER A 825 20.87 -28.40 33.28
N ILE A 826 21.25 -28.06 34.50
CA ILE A 826 22.27 -28.77 35.29
C ILE A 826 21.78 -29.00 36.72
N ASP A 827 22.39 -29.93 37.45
CA ASP A 827 22.16 -30.07 38.89
C ASP A 827 22.99 -29.04 39.69
N THR A 828 22.67 -28.84 40.97
CA THR A 828 23.44 -27.93 41.85
C THR A 828 24.90 -28.34 41.93
N GLY A 829 25.80 -27.36 41.82
CA GLY A 829 27.26 -27.56 41.83
C GLY A 829 27.86 -28.10 40.53
N GLU A 830 27.06 -28.33 39.49
CA GLU A 830 27.56 -28.78 38.18
C GLU A 830 27.93 -27.62 37.26
N SER A 831 28.34 -27.92 36.02
CA SER A 831 28.69 -26.93 35.01
C SER A 831 28.09 -27.24 33.65
N ALA A 832 27.73 -26.19 32.92
CA ALA A 832 27.21 -26.21 31.56
C ALA A 832 28.22 -25.59 30.59
N SER A 833 28.30 -26.15 29.38
CA SER A 833 29.19 -25.68 28.31
C SER A 833 28.39 -25.15 27.14
N PHE A 834 28.77 -23.98 26.64
CA PHE A 834 28.14 -23.29 25.51
C PHE A 834 29.18 -22.98 24.44
N ASP A 835 28.97 -23.45 23.23
CA ASP A 835 29.83 -23.15 22.08
C ASP A 835 29.39 -21.81 21.48
N ILE A 836 30.33 -20.88 21.38
CA ILE A 836 30.16 -19.56 20.76
C ILE A 836 30.91 -19.59 19.43
N LYS A 837 30.20 -19.52 18.31
CA LYS A 837 30.78 -19.41 16.96
C LYS A 837 30.65 -17.98 16.46
N ILE A 838 31.74 -17.46 15.92
CA ILE A 838 31.76 -16.16 15.26
C ILE A 838 32.15 -16.32 13.80
N MET A 839 31.27 -15.87 12.91
CA MET A 839 31.45 -15.91 11.46
C MET A 839 31.60 -14.50 10.89
N PRO A 840 32.60 -14.21 10.04
CA PRO A 840 32.74 -12.90 9.44
C PRO A 840 31.62 -12.65 8.41
N THR A 841 31.20 -11.39 8.29
CA THR A 841 30.32 -10.89 7.25
C THR A 841 30.99 -9.74 6.51
N GLY A 842 30.71 -9.59 5.21
CA GLY A 842 31.20 -8.47 4.40
C GLY A 842 32.73 -8.30 4.37
N GLY A 843 33.50 -9.39 4.47
CA GLY A 843 34.97 -9.33 4.46
C GLY A 843 35.63 -8.89 5.78
N PHE A 844 34.88 -8.89 6.87
CA PHE A 844 35.40 -8.58 8.21
C PHE A 844 36.52 -9.54 8.63
N THR A 845 37.63 -8.98 9.10
CA THR A 845 38.83 -9.73 9.51
C THR A 845 39.40 -9.25 10.84
N LYS A 846 38.73 -8.27 11.48
CA LYS A 846 39.21 -7.67 12.73
C LYS A 846 39.01 -8.64 13.90
N THR A 847 39.83 -8.48 14.91
CA THR A 847 39.69 -9.25 16.16
C THR A 847 38.46 -8.77 16.92
N ILE A 848 37.72 -9.72 17.49
CA ILE A 848 36.52 -9.48 18.28
C ILE A 848 36.80 -9.82 19.74
N SER A 849 36.46 -8.88 20.62
CA SER A 849 36.49 -9.06 22.06
C SER A 849 35.14 -9.59 22.56
N LEU A 850 35.17 -10.75 23.21
CA LEU A 850 34.03 -11.38 23.87
C LEU A 850 34.00 -11.05 25.36
N ASN A 851 32.84 -10.63 25.84
CA ASN A 851 32.54 -10.42 27.24
C ASN A 851 31.30 -11.22 27.64
N ALA A 852 31.43 -12.06 28.66
CA ALA A 852 30.31 -12.69 29.34
C ALA A 852 30.35 -12.26 30.81
N SER A 853 29.19 -11.89 31.36
CA SER A 853 29.09 -11.46 32.75
C SER A 853 28.20 -12.39 33.55
N SER A 854 28.55 -12.61 34.82
CA SER A 854 27.72 -13.40 35.69
C SER A 854 26.53 -12.57 36.20
N PRO A 855 25.27 -13.07 36.09
CA PRO A 855 24.09 -12.38 36.59
C PRO A 855 23.91 -12.48 38.11
N SER A 856 24.61 -13.41 38.79
CA SER A 856 24.56 -13.59 40.25
C SER A 856 25.93 -14.00 40.82
N GLY A 857 26.14 -13.75 42.12
CA GLY A 857 27.30 -14.28 42.85
C GLY A 857 27.31 -15.80 42.99
N ASP A 858 26.17 -16.46 42.77
CA ASP A 858 26.00 -17.90 42.94
C ASP A 858 26.29 -18.72 41.68
N VAL A 859 26.66 -18.05 40.58
CA VAL A 859 27.07 -18.69 39.33
C VAL A 859 28.36 -18.05 38.85
N GLN A 860 29.28 -18.88 38.38
CA GLN A 860 30.56 -18.44 37.81
C GLN A 860 30.53 -18.63 36.31
N VAL A 861 30.99 -17.63 35.55
CA VAL A 861 31.17 -17.72 34.11
C VAL A 861 32.66 -17.65 33.76
N SER A 862 33.09 -18.46 32.80
CA SER A 862 34.43 -18.39 32.23
C SER A 862 34.40 -18.61 30.73
N LEU A 863 35.26 -17.88 30.01
CA LEU A 863 35.46 -18.02 28.58
C LEU A 863 36.86 -18.58 28.35
N ASN A 864 36.99 -19.56 27.46
CA ASN A 864 38.30 -20.11 27.09
C ASN A 864 39.19 -19.10 26.32
N THR A 865 38.57 -18.15 25.63
CA THR A 865 39.22 -16.99 25.02
C THR A 865 38.28 -15.80 25.05
N GLN A 866 38.84 -14.61 25.25
CA GLN A 866 38.13 -13.34 25.14
C GLN A 866 38.37 -12.64 23.81
N ASN A 867 39.26 -13.17 22.95
CA ASN A 867 39.58 -12.56 21.66
C ASN A 867 39.49 -13.61 20.55
N ILE A 868 38.72 -13.31 19.50
CA ILE A 868 38.49 -14.21 18.36
C ILE A 868 38.77 -13.46 17.07
N VAL A 869 39.53 -14.10 16.16
CA VAL A 869 39.61 -13.65 14.76
C VAL A 869 38.60 -14.48 13.95
N PRO A 870 37.62 -13.86 13.28
CA PRO A 870 36.65 -14.60 12.47
C PRO A 870 37.25 -15.19 11.19
N PRO A 871 36.79 -16.38 10.74
CA PRO A 871 35.88 -17.28 11.46
C PRO A 871 36.60 -17.93 12.64
N GLY A 872 35.92 -18.00 13.79
CA GLY A 872 36.49 -18.55 15.00
C GLY A 872 35.44 -18.98 16.02
N GLN A 873 35.89 -19.65 17.08
CA GLN A 873 35.01 -20.20 18.10
C GLN A 873 35.60 -20.00 19.50
N ALA A 874 34.72 -19.83 20.48
CA ALA A 874 35.01 -19.89 21.91
C ALA A 874 34.06 -20.87 22.58
N THR A 875 34.42 -21.28 23.78
CA THR A 875 33.58 -22.08 24.67
C THR A 875 33.41 -21.30 25.96
N MET A 876 32.15 -21.11 26.35
CA MET A 876 31.78 -20.54 27.63
C MET A 876 31.38 -21.66 28.59
N MET A 877 32.00 -21.67 29.76
CA MET A 877 31.64 -22.55 30.86
C MET A 877 30.90 -21.75 31.93
N VAL A 878 29.73 -22.23 32.32
CA VAL A 878 28.96 -21.71 33.45
C VAL A 878 28.96 -22.76 34.55
N THR A 879 29.36 -22.39 35.75
CA THR A 879 29.40 -23.27 36.92
C THR A 879 28.46 -22.76 37.99
N ASP A 880 27.60 -23.62 38.49
CA ASP A 880 26.78 -23.32 39.67
C ASP A 880 27.62 -23.44 40.95
N LEU A 881 27.53 -22.45 41.84
CA LEU A 881 28.30 -22.38 43.07
C LEU A 881 27.48 -22.72 44.32
N HIS A 882 26.22 -23.14 44.15
CA HIS A 882 25.43 -23.61 45.28
C HIS A 882 26.01 -24.91 45.85
N ASP A 883 25.90 -25.07 47.17
CA ASP A 883 26.18 -26.34 47.80
C ASP A 883 25.25 -27.42 47.21
N LYS A 884 25.80 -28.61 46.99
CA LYS A 884 25.05 -29.73 46.43
C LYS A 884 23.77 -29.99 47.24
N ASP A 885 22.64 -30.10 46.53
CA ASP A 885 21.30 -30.32 47.08
C ASP A 885 20.75 -29.18 47.97
N SER A 886 21.37 -27.99 47.97
CA SER A 886 20.94 -26.85 48.78
C SER A 886 19.69 -26.13 48.25
N LEU A 887 19.40 -26.28 46.95
CA LEU A 887 18.21 -25.69 46.33
C LEU A 887 17.02 -26.67 46.39
N THR A 888 15.86 -26.18 46.79
CA THR A 888 14.61 -26.97 46.84
C THR A 888 13.72 -26.77 45.59
N SER A 889 14.04 -25.80 44.74
CA SER A 889 13.35 -25.48 43.50
C SER A 889 14.34 -25.05 42.42
N GLY A 890 13.99 -25.22 41.15
CA GLY A 890 14.84 -24.82 40.05
C GLY A 890 15.00 -23.29 39.95
N LEU A 891 16.20 -22.84 39.63
CA LEU A 891 16.54 -21.41 39.44
C LEU A 891 16.99 -21.16 38.00
N TRP A 892 16.42 -20.13 37.37
CA TRP A 892 16.81 -19.69 36.03
C TRP A 892 17.81 -18.55 36.10
N TYR A 893 18.87 -18.66 35.32
CA TYR A 893 19.84 -17.60 35.06
C TYR A 893 19.89 -17.29 33.57
N THR A 894 19.92 -16.00 33.22
CA THR A 894 20.14 -15.52 31.86
C THR A 894 21.49 -14.80 31.81
N PHE A 895 22.40 -15.26 30.95
CA PHE A 895 23.74 -14.69 30.83
C PHE A 895 23.83 -13.87 29.54
N PRO A 896 24.14 -12.56 29.62
CA PRO A 896 24.40 -11.75 28.45
C PRO A 896 25.83 -11.97 27.95
N ILE A 897 25.96 -12.20 26.65
CA ILE A 897 27.22 -12.36 25.94
C ILE A 897 27.32 -11.23 24.92
N ILE A 898 28.38 -10.42 25.03
CA ILE A 898 28.63 -9.24 24.21
C ILE A 898 29.92 -9.47 23.41
N ALA A 899 29.85 -9.26 22.10
CA ALA A 899 30.96 -9.37 21.16
C ALA A 899 31.21 -8.00 20.52
N ILE A 900 32.45 -7.52 20.54
CA ILE A 900 32.82 -6.17 20.06
C ILE A 900 34.00 -6.27 19.09
N GLY A 901 33.92 -5.71 17.89
CA GLY A 901 35.06 -5.61 16.97
C GLY A 901 34.86 -4.52 15.93
N ASP A 902 35.86 -3.66 15.75
CA ASP A 902 35.83 -2.50 14.83
C ASP A 902 34.59 -1.59 15.05
N ASP A 903 34.32 -1.24 16.32
CA ASP A 903 33.15 -0.49 16.80
C ASP A 903 31.78 -1.17 16.58
N ILE A 904 31.75 -2.38 16.01
CA ILE A 904 30.53 -3.18 15.85
C ILE A 904 30.29 -4.00 17.13
N VAL A 905 29.09 -3.86 17.70
CA VAL A 905 28.64 -4.60 18.88
C VAL A 905 27.54 -5.59 18.49
N ARG A 906 27.69 -6.85 18.90
CA ARG A 906 26.66 -7.90 18.83
C ARG A 906 26.45 -8.49 20.22
N SER A 907 25.20 -8.80 20.56
CA SER A 907 24.87 -9.41 21.85
C SER A 907 23.89 -10.56 21.70
N SER A 908 24.05 -11.60 22.51
CA SER A 908 23.13 -12.73 22.61
C SER A 908 22.99 -13.19 24.06
N ASN A 909 21.91 -13.91 24.37
CA ASN A 909 21.62 -14.43 25.70
C ASN A 909 21.57 -15.96 25.67
N ILE A 910 22.06 -16.60 26.73
CA ILE A 910 21.83 -18.02 27.01
C ILE A 910 21.13 -18.17 28.34
N ASN A 911 20.32 -19.21 28.49
CA ASN A 911 19.65 -19.51 29.76
C ASN A 911 20.14 -20.83 30.36
N LEU A 912 20.37 -20.81 31.67
CA LEU A 912 20.72 -21.98 32.46
C LEU A 912 19.67 -22.20 33.55
N LEU A 913 19.11 -23.41 33.59
CA LEU A 913 18.26 -23.86 34.69
C LEU A 913 19.07 -24.73 35.64
N VAL A 914 19.28 -24.27 36.87
CA VAL A 914 19.93 -25.05 37.92
C VAL A 914 18.86 -25.80 38.73
N ASN A 915 19.08 -27.09 39.01
CA ASN A 915 18.23 -27.94 39.85
C ASN A 915 16.80 -28.13 39.30
N ALA A 916 16.71 -28.49 38.02
CA ALA A 916 15.42 -28.73 37.36
C ALA A 916 14.71 -29.97 37.91
N GLN A 917 13.45 -29.83 38.36
CA GLN A 917 12.60 -30.99 38.64
C GLN A 917 11.90 -31.47 37.37
N LYS A 918 12.23 -32.69 36.92
CA LYS A 918 11.50 -33.35 35.82
C LYS A 918 10.19 -33.93 36.35
N THR A 919 9.07 -33.30 36.00
CA THR A 919 7.73 -33.85 36.26
C THR A 919 7.20 -34.49 34.98
N TYR A 920 6.99 -35.80 34.99
CA TYR A 920 6.31 -36.50 33.90
C TYR A 920 4.79 -36.37 34.08
N ILE A 921 4.13 -35.64 33.18
CA ILE A 921 2.67 -35.53 33.18
C ILE A 921 2.11 -36.66 32.30
N PRO A 922 1.38 -37.64 32.84
CA PRO A 922 0.67 -38.61 32.02
C PRO A 922 -0.53 -37.92 31.35
N PHE A 923 -0.47 -37.72 30.04
CA PHE A 923 -1.65 -37.37 29.24
C PHE A 923 -2.19 -38.61 28.54
N SER A 924 -3.46 -38.93 28.84
CA SER A 924 -4.30 -39.81 28.03
C SER A 924 -5.09 -38.94 27.06
N LEU A 925 -4.89 -39.15 25.76
CA LEU A 925 -5.77 -38.61 24.72
C LEU A 925 -7.11 -39.34 24.79
N THR A 926 -8.12 -38.70 25.37
CA THR A 926 -9.51 -39.05 25.08
C THR A 926 -10.06 -38.03 24.09
N ASN A 927 -10.30 -38.48 22.86
CA ASN A 927 -11.03 -37.74 21.84
C ASN A 927 -12.43 -37.40 22.36
N ASN A 928 -12.78 -36.11 22.32
CA ASN A 928 -14.14 -35.62 22.09
C ASN A 928 -14.05 -34.35 21.26
#